data_AF-A0A2E6KW79-F1
#
_entry.id   AF-A0A2E6KW79-F1
#
_cell.length_a   1.000
_cell.length_b   1.000
_cell.length_c   1.000
_cell.angle_alpha   90.00
_cell.angle_beta   90.00
_cell.angle_gamma   90.00
#
_symmetry.space_group_name_H-M   'P 1'
#
loop_
_entity.id
_entity.type
_entity.pdbx_description
1 polymer ?
#
loop_
_entity_poly.entity_id
_entity_poly.type
_entity_poly.pdbx_seq_one_letter_code
_entity_poly.pdbx_strand_id
1 'polypeptide(L)'
;MTKLASLLIALSLAALCLVQGPGVAASGIASESQDTPGDMPGEQPPVEAVVDPNRWSFRRRKRARARPPRDNDRKPRRRRSWRGGEHAIDSAVPSDSHEVLVCVRKHSGELSSSYVEKDEGMHALAAIMAHAEARMAEGVFTEDFDEGTMLVAFGNDKQRAASGGGYFVTLGSNTYGLTEVDRPLDQIEVSGIDLIVVEWCNFEPENLVEAHERIGSFGIGKFALSDGETSYASLVAILGIIASATSVALGLEEFLSSGLLGLAGTYEWTFRRKIQMENTVNPSTQRAFERLGSIQSVAGDPIQNIIDAHDKGEIPPEAVLSIFDGDHSLVEEKASKYFNRLREHINAVKDGGEISKQERLRALLGPVAHLNIEDFHTLGLEGDPSDDQISWTGMLQEAIDKLKKNRFFWFFRAQNATSDDQDRRGSWGEGKFTLEAASLIGAQISMSIRNTASGLSRVLMGQTTLRWHGIYSPGKGHGETGNDGTPVPYQYDPYGSFSRAKNDEAGAGYAPMPIEDDDYMDEFASDFRLLRGDMRGLSVVIPQPRHELRDPAVLARAIIARWWVAIKEDKLTVRIRHNGVDVFTIDSSTLREVIDDLDWDAEPDKIGSQRERNPAKLTIEQWDALLDLHDWAEDPPDEAVFETSEAGCEYSSQAPSWEGKLSEEQVDRIKERLSRGEECLIMMRVWVHKIPEDLEGQYYGPGKLGSAEFVLKPANEAMQTQVYTRRGMTIPFSVQSDGYVALIRCDGTSLEEILRDSEGPAHLEWERGAHRVSNNAGKWNYGYTTVEMASYGIRSIHKLCNVSVVEPHQLLKKGFTIQIPKENPVPRCPDCDRPKAQCICTCPVCGDGTSKADCPGHRTPDFVNVPTYRPDGTCRLTRYGDFSGAGRTIIVRVAYDRSRGDPFARWQPLDFDQSDISVATSEGASVVRVSTPDTRGETRWNKYTGGVCLTILIEDDDFEVIFGGWAPNRDLSVRIEEVMS
;
A
#
# COMPACT_ATOMS: atom_id res chain seq x y z
N MET A 1 -1.63 41.71 -54.52
CA MET A 1 -0.25 41.44 -54.07
C MET A 1 0.40 42.69 -53.49
N THR A 2 0.75 43.72 -54.27
CA THR A 2 1.37 44.97 -53.77
C THR A 2 0.53 45.70 -52.73
N LYS A 3 -0.81 45.77 -52.91
CA LYS A 3 -1.73 46.36 -51.92
C LYS A 3 -1.89 45.54 -50.63
N LEU A 4 -1.66 44.22 -50.70
CA LEU A 4 -1.73 43.32 -49.53
C LEU A 4 -0.45 43.44 -48.69
N ALA A 5 0.70 43.56 -49.36
CA ALA A 5 1.99 43.85 -48.73
C ALA A 5 1.99 45.22 -48.04
N SER A 6 1.40 46.25 -48.65
CA SER A 6 1.25 47.57 -48.01
C SER A 6 0.36 47.54 -46.77
N LEU A 7 -0.69 46.70 -46.75
CA LEU A 7 -1.59 46.56 -45.61
C LEU A 7 -0.92 45.84 -44.43
N LEU A 8 -0.12 44.80 -44.71
CA LEU A 8 0.64 44.07 -43.69
C LEU A 8 1.77 44.94 -43.09
N ILE A 9 2.47 45.72 -43.91
CA ILE A 9 3.49 46.68 -43.42
C ILE A 9 2.84 47.77 -42.55
N ALA A 10 1.64 48.25 -42.92
CA ALA A 10 0.91 49.22 -42.12
C ALA A 10 0.43 48.66 -40.77
N LEU A 11 -0.01 47.40 -40.73
CA LEU A 11 -0.42 46.72 -39.49
C LEU A 11 0.77 46.42 -38.57
N SER A 12 1.93 46.04 -39.12
CA SER A 12 3.16 45.86 -38.35
C SER A 12 3.72 47.17 -37.79
N LEU A 13 3.59 48.28 -38.52
CA LEU A 13 3.97 49.62 -38.03
C LEU A 13 2.99 50.16 -36.98
N ALA A 14 1.70 49.81 -37.06
CA ALA A 14 0.71 50.17 -36.03
C ALA A 14 0.94 49.41 -34.71
N ALA A 15 1.39 48.15 -34.78
CA ALA A 15 1.72 47.34 -33.60
C ALA A 15 3.00 47.83 -32.88
N LEU A 16 3.97 48.40 -33.61
CA LEU A 16 5.18 48.97 -33.01
C LEU A 16 4.94 50.33 -32.32
N CYS A 17 3.88 51.06 -32.66
CA CYS A 17 3.55 52.35 -32.04
C CYS A 17 2.75 52.23 -30.72
N LEU A 18 2.32 51.03 -30.33
CA LEU A 18 1.54 50.81 -29.08
C LEU A 18 2.39 50.40 -27.87
N VAL A 19 3.71 50.30 -28.02
CA VAL A 19 4.63 49.94 -26.93
C VAL A 19 5.64 51.07 -26.71
N GLN A 20 5.19 52.27 -26.37
CA GLN A 20 6.03 53.30 -25.72
C GLN A 20 5.22 54.22 -24.77
N GLY A 21 5.28 53.88 -23.47
CA GLY A 21 5.36 54.80 -22.32
C GLY A 21 4.07 55.39 -21.73
N PRO A 22 4.10 56.02 -20.53
CA PRO A 22 5.25 56.24 -19.64
C PRO A 22 5.03 55.78 -18.17
N GLY A 23 6.13 55.71 -17.40
CA GLY A 23 6.08 55.57 -15.94
C GLY A 23 5.87 56.90 -15.21
N VAL A 24 5.82 56.82 -13.86
CA VAL A 24 6.43 57.70 -12.83
C VAL A 24 5.60 57.75 -11.51
N ALA A 25 6.32 57.58 -10.39
CA ALA A 25 6.17 58.11 -9.01
C ALA A 25 5.06 57.67 -8.03
N ALA A 26 5.52 57.00 -6.96
CA ALA A 26 5.56 57.41 -5.54
C ALA A 26 4.40 58.20 -4.88
N SER A 27 3.81 57.58 -3.85
CA SER A 27 3.38 58.12 -2.53
C SER A 27 2.74 56.94 -1.76
N GLY A 28 2.99 56.58 -0.50
CA GLY A 28 3.24 57.40 0.68
C GLY A 28 1.91 57.89 1.26
N ILE A 29 1.33 57.19 2.25
CA ILE A 29 0.56 57.70 3.42
C ILE A 29 -0.16 56.54 4.15
N ALA A 30 -0.14 56.64 5.48
CA ALA A 30 -0.74 55.77 6.48
C ALA A 30 -2.22 56.09 6.78
N SER A 31 -2.94 55.10 7.33
CA SER A 31 -4.03 55.24 8.31
C SER A 31 -4.41 53.82 8.78
N GLU A 32 -4.15 53.40 10.02
CA GLU A 32 -5.05 53.55 11.18
C GLU A 32 -6.54 53.27 10.86
N SER A 33 -7.03 52.11 11.32
CA SER A 33 -8.33 52.01 11.98
C SER A 33 -8.39 50.73 12.84
N GLN A 34 -8.55 50.96 14.14
CA GLN A 34 -9.05 50.02 15.13
C GLN A 34 -10.48 49.59 14.77
N ASP A 35 -10.86 48.34 15.07
CA ASP A 35 -12.11 48.04 15.78
C ASP A 35 -12.08 46.59 16.30
N THR A 36 -12.40 46.45 17.57
CA THR A 36 -12.51 45.21 18.37
C THR A 36 -13.98 44.73 18.43
N PRO A 37 -14.40 43.78 19.31
CA PRO A 37 -14.92 42.48 18.90
C PRO A 37 -16.44 42.34 19.12
N GLY A 38 -17.07 41.42 18.41
CA GLY A 38 -18.47 41.05 18.59
C GLY A 38 -18.63 39.63 19.12
N ASP A 39 -18.88 39.50 20.42
CA ASP A 39 -19.48 38.33 21.07
C ASP A 39 -20.93 38.12 20.59
N MET A 40 -21.40 36.85 20.55
CA MET A 40 -22.72 36.34 20.98
C MET A 40 -22.94 34.89 20.44
N PRO A 41 -23.86 34.07 21.03
CA PRO A 41 -23.51 32.75 21.54
C PRO A 41 -24.19 31.53 20.88
N GLY A 42 -23.57 30.38 21.14
CA GLY A 42 -24.08 29.01 21.36
C GLY A 42 -25.40 28.51 20.77
N GLU A 43 -25.31 27.33 20.14
CA GLU A 43 -26.30 26.25 20.26
C GLU A 43 -25.68 24.89 19.86
N GLN A 44 -25.78 23.89 20.75
CA GLN A 44 -25.44 22.48 20.50
C GLN A 44 -26.68 21.71 19.98
N PRO A 45 -26.48 20.70 19.11
CA PRO A 45 -27.38 19.55 19.03
C PRO A 45 -26.65 18.21 19.32
N PRO A 46 -27.39 17.10 19.50
CA PRO A 46 -27.13 16.12 20.54
C PRO A 46 -26.29 14.91 20.12
N VAL A 47 -25.79 14.25 21.16
CA VAL A 47 -25.14 12.94 21.20
C VAL A 47 -26.04 11.85 20.64
N GLU A 48 -25.59 11.16 19.59
CA GLU A 48 -26.15 9.88 19.14
C GLU A 48 -25.12 8.75 19.20
N ALA A 49 -25.66 7.55 19.36
CA ALA A 49 -25.04 6.36 19.92
C ALA A 49 -23.89 5.76 19.10
N VAL A 50 -22.86 5.35 19.83
CA VAL A 50 -21.74 4.53 19.37
C VAL A 50 -22.23 3.18 18.87
N VAL A 51 -22.10 2.93 17.56
CA VAL A 51 -22.20 1.59 16.96
C VAL A 51 -20.79 1.04 16.79
N ASP A 52 -20.48 -0.02 17.53
CA ASP A 52 -19.23 -0.80 17.49
C ASP A 52 -19.02 -1.49 16.13
N PRO A 53 -17.98 -1.16 15.33
CA PRO A 53 -17.66 -1.84 14.10
C PRO A 53 -16.51 -2.84 14.28
N ASN A 54 -16.49 -3.62 15.37
CA ASN A 54 -15.64 -4.81 15.48
C ASN A 54 -16.38 -6.07 15.00
N ARG A 55 -16.28 -6.38 13.71
CA ARG A 55 -16.25 -7.76 13.20
C ARG A 55 -15.81 -7.75 11.73
N TRP A 56 -15.44 -8.91 11.23
CA TRP A 56 -14.98 -9.20 9.84
C TRP A 56 -13.46 -9.07 9.63
N SER A 57 -12.73 -10.17 9.85
CA SER A 57 -11.40 -10.39 9.28
C SER A 57 -11.44 -11.54 8.27
N PHE A 58 -11.05 -11.26 7.02
CA PHE A 58 -10.79 -12.25 5.98
C PHE A 58 -9.32 -12.70 6.06
N ARG A 59 -9.05 -13.98 6.34
CA ARG A 59 -7.73 -14.61 6.12
C ARG A 59 -7.83 -15.65 5.01
N ARG A 60 -7.13 -15.44 3.88
CA ARG A 60 -6.88 -16.48 2.86
C ARG A 60 -5.52 -17.15 3.07
N ARG A 61 -5.52 -18.46 2.76
CA ARG A 61 -4.52 -19.50 3.04
C ARG A 61 -3.19 -19.34 2.27
N LYS A 62 -2.03 -19.45 2.94
CA LYS A 62 -0.77 -19.92 2.33
C LYS A 62 -0.82 -21.44 2.22
N ARG A 63 -0.78 -21.99 1.00
CA ARG A 63 -0.62 -23.43 0.76
C ARG A 63 0.82 -23.85 1.09
N ALA A 64 1.00 -24.75 2.06
CA ALA A 64 2.25 -25.46 2.25
C ALA A 64 2.51 -26.40 1.06
N ARG A 65 3.66 -26.23 0.38
CA ARG A 65 4.16 -27.20 -0.60
C ARG A 65 4.89 -28.31 0.16
N ALA A 66 4.32 -29.52 0.18
CA ALA A 66 5.05 -30.72 0.56
C ALA A 66 6.04 -31.09 -0.55
N ARG A 67 7.32 -31.31 -0.21
CA ARG A 67 8.31 -31.93 -1.11
C ARG A 67 7.98 -33.44 -1.21
N PRO A 68 7.90 -34.04 -2.41
CA PRO A 68 7.89 -35.49 -2.54
C PRO A 68 9.31 -36.05 -2.39
N PRO A 69 9.47 -37.31 -1.94
CA PRO A 69 10.77 -37.99 -1.95
C PRO A 69 11.27 -38.17 -3.38
N ARG A 70 12.59 -38.12 -3.56
CA ARG A 70 13.28 -38.38 -4.83
C ARG A 70 12.96 -39.81 -5.28
N ASP A 71 12.27 -39.94 -6.40
CA ASP A 71 12.16 -41.21 -7.12
C ASP A 71 12.49 -40.97 -8.60
N ASN A 72 13.51 -41.67 -9.07
CA ASN A 72 13.99 -41.66 -10.45
C ASN A 72 13.06 -42.56 -11.26
N ASP A 73 12.09 -42.01 -11.99
CA ASP A 73 11.70 -42.54 -13.30
C ASP A 73 10.76 -41.62 -14.08
N ARG A 74 11.09 -41.41 -15.36
CA ARG A 74 10.37 -40.58 -16.34
C ARG A 74 9.14 -41.31 -16.88
N LYS A 75 7.93 -40.73 -16.74
CA LYS A 75 6.80 -40.92 -17.69
C LYS A 75 5.96 -39.64 -17.88
N PRO A 76 5.39 -39.40 -19.07
CA PRO A 76 4.82 -38.10 -19.48
C PRO A 76 3.37 -37.92 -19.01
N ARG A 77 3.04 -36.75 -18.46
CA ARG A 77 1.67 -36.40 -18.05
C ARG A 77 0.93 -35.61 -19.14
N ARG A 78 -0.27 -36.10 -19.47
CA ARG A 78 -1.25 -35.51 -20.39
C ARG A 78 -1.86 -34.21 -19.85
N ARG A 79 -2.17 -33.31 -20.80
CA ARG A 79 -2.82 -32.00 -20.65
C ARG A 79 -4.17 -32.07 -19.91
N ARG A 80 -4.42 -31.11 -19.01
CA ARG A 80 -5.77 -30.72 -18.55
C ARG A 80 -5.99 -29.25 -18.91
N SER A 81 -7.05 -28.98 -19.66
CA SER A 81 -7.57 -27.66 -19.98
C SER A 81 -8.26 -27.05 -18.76
N TRP A 82 -8.07 -25.74 -18.58
CA TRP A 82 -8.81 -24.92 -17.62
C TRP A 82 -9.98 -24.26 -18.36
N ARG A 83 -11.20 -24.40 -17.83
CA ARG A 83 -12.37 -23.57 -18.18
C ARG A 83 -12.42 -22.40 -17.21
N GLY A 84 -12.54 -21.18 -17.73
CA GLY A 84 -12.82 -19.96 -16.96
C GLY A 84 -14.26 -19.99 -16.44
N GLY A 85 -14.47 -19.45 -15.23
CA GLY A 85 -15.81 -19.26 -14.66
C GLY A 85 -16.30 -17.86 -14.97
N GLU A 86 -17.40 -17.78 -15.71
CA GLU A 86 -18.23 -16.59 -15.89
C GLU A 86 -19.20 -16.46 -14.72
N HIS A 87 -19.53 -15.21 -14.35
CA HIS A 87 -20.59 -14.90 -13.40
C HIS A 87 -21.94 -15.05 -14.10
N ALA A 88 -22.66 -16.14 -13.80
CA ALA A 88 -24.02 -16.35 -14.27
C ALA A 88 -25.03 -15.75 -13.27
N ILE A 89 -25.84 -14.80 -13.74
CA ILE A 89 -27.21 -14.57 -13.25
C ILE A 89 -28.04 -15.66 -13.94
N ASP A 90 -28.81 -16.46 -13.18
CA ASP A 90 -29.71 -17.46 -13.76
C ASP A 90 -30.85 -16.74 -14.52
N SER A 91 -30.66 -16.51 -15.82
CA SER A 91 -31.71 -16.14 -16.75
C SER A 91 -32.20 -17.40 -17.46
N ALA A 92 -33.19 -18.07 -16.87
CA ALA A 92 -34.02 -19.04 -17.58
C ALA A 92 -35.45 -18.54 -17.60
N VAL A 93 -35.69 -17.44 -18.32
CA VAL A 93 -37.02 -17.09 -18.81
C VAL A 93 -37.17 -17.84 -20.15
N PRO A 94 -38.17 -18.72 -20.33
CA PRO A 94 -38.40 -19.38 -21.62
C PRO A 94 -38.68 -18.31 -22.69
N SER A 95 -38.11 -18.47 -23.90
CA SER A 95 -38.28 -17.51 -25.01
C SER A 95 -39.73 -17.25 -25.46
N ASP A 96 -40.68 -18.00 -24.91
CA ASP A 96 -42.10 -17.99 -25.27
C ASP A 96 -42.99 -17.45 -24.14
N SER A 97 -42.43 -16.84 -23.08
CA SER A 97 -43.23 -16.25 -22.01
C SER A 97 -43.86 -14.93 -22.45
N HIS A 98 -45.19 -14.83 -22.35
CA HIS A 98 -45.97 -13.59 -22.47
C HIS A 98 -45.72 -12.62 -21.30
N GLU A 99 -44.56 -12.64 -20.66
CA GLU A 99 -44.27 -11.83 -19.48
C GLU A 99 -42.86 -11.24 -19.60
N VAL A 100 -42.69 -9.97 -19.18
CA VAL A 100 -41.39 -9.33 -19.01
C VAL A 100 -41.08 -9.22 -17.53
N LEU A 101 -39.86 -9.56 -17.12
CA LEU A 101 -39.42 -9.40 -15.74
C LEU A 101 -38.94 -7.97 -15.53
N VAL A 102 -39.55 -7.24 -14.60
CA VAL A 102 -39.09 -5.91 -14.16
C VAL A 102 -38.43 -6.06 -12.80
N CYS A 103 -37.15 -5.70 -12.71
CA CYS A 103 -36.35 -5.76 -11.48
C CYS A 103 -36.02 -4.35 -11.00
N VAL A 104 -36.47 -4.01 -9.80
CA VAL A 104 -36.22 -2.72 -9.14
C VAL A 104 -35.26 -2.92 -7.97
N ARG A 105 -34.11 -2.25 -7.99
CA ARG A 105 -33.18 -2.20 -6.85
C ARG A 105 -33.48 -0.97 -5.99
N LYS A 106 -33.85 -1.19 -4.72
CA LYS A 106 -34.08 -0.12 -3.74
C LYS A 106 -32.74 0.39 -3.17
N HIS A 107 -32.77 1.58 -2.56
CA HIS A 107 -31.61 2.20 -1.89
C HIS A 107 -30.98 1.33 -0.78
N SER A 108 -31.78 0.51 -0.11
CA SER A 108 -31.31 -0.47 0.88
C SER A 108 -30.48 -1.63 0.28
N GLY A 109 -30.33 -1.69 -1.05
CA GLY A 109 -29.75 -2.80 -1.78
C GLY A 109 -30.72 -3.98 -1.98
N GLU A 110 -31.93 -3.90 -1.43
CA GLU A 110 -32.99 -4.89 -1.62
C GLU A 110 -33.50 -4.86 -3.07
N LEU A 111 -33.51 -6.02 -3.73
CA LEU A 111 -34.12 -6.18 -5.04
C LEU A 111 -35.57 -6.62 -4.89
N SER A 112 -36.47 -5.92 -5.58
CA SER A 112 -37.84 -6.37 -5.79
C SER A 112 -38.05 -6.63 -7.28
N SER A 113 -38.74 -7.70 -7.63
CA SER A 113 -39.08 -7.97 -9.02
C SER A 113 -40.57 -8.26 -9.17
N SER A 114 -41.11 -8.04 -10.37
CA SER A 114 -42.40 -8.59 -10.76
C SER A 114 -42.42 -8.90 -12.25
N TYR A 115 -43.30 -9.82 -12.64
CA TYR A 115 -43.60 -10.09 -14.02
C TYR A 115 -44.73 -9.16 -14.47
N VAL A 116 -44.64 -8.65 -15.70
CA VAL A 116 -45.68 -7.84 -16.35
C VAL A 116 -46.06 -8.53 -17.65
N GLU A 117 -47.35 -8.79 -17.85
CA GLU A 117 -47.86 -9.47 -19.04
C GLU A 117 -47.63 -8.62 -20.30
N LYS A 118 -47.01 -9.21 -21.32
CA LYS A 118 -46.71 -8.58 -22.62
C LYS A 118 -47.97 -8.60 -23.48
N ASP A 119 -48.56 -7.43 -23.72
CA ASP A 119 -49.57 -7.26 -24.76
C ASP A 119 -48.89 -6.96 -26.12
N GLU A 120 -49.49 -7.38 -27.23
CA GLU A 120 -48.96 -7.07 -28.56
C GLU A 120 -49.02 -5.55 -28.78
N GLY A 121 -47.84 -4.93 -28.95
CA GLY A 121 -47.67 -3.48 -29.06
C GLY A 121 -47.44 -2.75 -27.73
N MET A 122 -47.28 -3.46 -26.60
CA MET A 122 -46.88 -2.84 -25.34
C MET A 122 -45.45 -2.29 -25.45
N HIS A 123 -45.27 -1.00 -25.15
CA HIS A 123 -43.97 -0.33 -25.11
C HIS A 123 -43.28 -0.47 -23.74
N ALA A 124 -41.95 -0.35 -23.70
CA ALA A 124 -41.15 -0.52 -22.49
C ALA A 124 -41.60 0.44 -21.37
N LEU A 125 -41.94 1.67 -21.72
CA LEU A 125 -42.53 2.63 -20.79
C LEU A 125 -43.84 2.12 -20.19
N ALA A 126 -44.74 1.56 -21.00
CA ALA A 126 -46.03 1.04 -20.53
C ALA A 126 -45.85 -0.15 -19.55
N ALA A 127 -44.87 -1.02 -19.78
CA ALA A 127 -44.55 -2.12 -18.88
C ALA A 127 -44.00 -1.63 -17.52
N ILE A 128 -43.18 -0.58 -17.53
CA ILE A 128 -42.64 0.06 -16.32
C ILE A 128 -43.75 0.78 -15.54
N MET A 129 -44.64 1.49 -16.24
CA MET A 129 -45.80 2.15 -15.64
C MET A 129 -46.75 1.13 -15.01
N ALA A 130 -47.04 0.01 -15.70
CA ALA A 130 -47.86 -1.07 -15.15
C ALA A 130 -47.25 -1.69 -13.88
N HIS A 131 -45.92 -1.86 -13.83
CA HIS A 131 -45.22 -2.30 -12.61
C HIS A 131 -45.37 -1.30 -11.47
N ALA A 132 -45.19 -0.01 -11.76
CA ALA A 132 -45.30 1.07 -10.78
C ALA A 132 -46.73 1.17 -10.20
N GLU A 133 -47.74 1.19 -11.06
CA GLU A 133 -49.16 1.27 -10.69
C GLU A 133 -49.63 0.04 -9.89
N ALA A 134 -49.17 -1.17 -10.24
CA ALA A 134 -49.54 -2.40 -9.54
C ALA A 134 -48.99 -2.49 -8.11
N ARG A 135 -47.91 -1.76 -7.80
CA ARG A 135 -47.23 -1.81 -6.50
C ARG A 135 -47.51 -0.61 -5.61
N MET A 136 -47.85 0.56 -6.18
CA MET A 136 -47.96 1.80 -5.41
C MET A 136 -49.19 2.59 -5.85
N ALA A 137 -50.12 2.85 -4.92
CA ALA A 137 -51.47 3.37 -5.15
C ALA A 137 -51.55 4.88 -5.49
N GLU A 138 -50.47 5.47 -6.02
CA GLU A 138 -50.36 6.89 -6.36
C GLU A 138 -49.99 7.06 -7.83
N GLY A 139 -50.47 8.12 -8.49
CA GLY A 139 -50.23 8.34 -9.92
C GLY A 139 -48.76 8.65 -10.24
N VAL A 140 -48.39 8.54 -11.51
CA VAL A 140 -47.00 8.56 -11.98
C VAL A 140 -46.73 9.82 -12.81
N PHE A 141 -45.59 10.47 -12.58
CA PHE A 141 -45.07 11.61 -13.35
C PHE A 141 -43.84 11.15 -14.15
N THR A 142 -43.78 11.47 -15.43
CA THR A 142 -42.63 11.15 -16.30
C THR A 142 -42.06 12.42 -16.93
N GLU A 143 -40.73 12.48 -17.02
CA GLU A 143 -40.00 13.55 -17.71
C GLU A 143 -38.89 12.92 -18.56
N ASP A 144 -38.90 13.21 -19.85
CA ASP A 144 -37.89 12.72 -20.80
C ASP A 144 -36.57 13.48 -20.61
N PHE A 145 -35.45 12.74 -20.66
CA PHE A 145 -34.11 13.29 -20.76
C PHE A 145 -33.46 12.83 -22.07
N ASP A 146 -32.33 13.45 -22.45
CA ASP A 146 -31.61 13.13 -23.69
C ASP A 146 -31.25 11.64 -23.80
N GLU A 147 -31.26 11.12 -25.04
CA GLU A 147 -30.71 9.83 -25.50
C GLU A 147 -30.95 8.62 -24.56
N GLY A 148 -32.20 8.12 -24.54
CA GLY A 148 -32.53 6.79 -23.99
C GLY A 148 -32.73 6.72 -22.47
N THR A 149 -32.68 7.85 -21.78
CA THR A 149 -32.90 7.94 -20.32
C THR A 149 -34.20 8.67 -20.01
N MET A 150 -35.03 8.11 -19.13
CA MET A 150 -36.28 8.74 -18.67
C MET A 150 -36.33 8.71 -17.15
N LEU A 151 -36.77 9.82 -16.55
CA LEU A 151 -37.09 9.89 -15.13
C LEU A 151 -38.56 9.53 -14.94
N VAL A 152 -38.82 8.52 -14.11
CA VAL A 152 -40.18 8.12 -13.72
C VAL A 152 -40.31 8.34 -12.22
N ALA A 153 -41.08 9.35 -11.80
CA ALA A 153 -41.22 9.74 -10.40
C ALA A 153 -42.66 9.61 -9.91
N PHE A 154 -42.83 9.40 -8.60
CA PHE A 154 -44.14 9.08 -8.01
C PHE A 154 -44.90 10.32 -7.54
N GLY A 155 -46.04 10.59 -8.17
CA GLY A 155 -46.90 11.72 -7.90
C GLY A 155 -47.63 12.15 -9.17
N ASN A 156 -48.78 12.79 -9.02
CA ASN A 156 -49.58 13.22 -10.17
C ASN A 156 -49.04 14.50 -10.86
N ASP A 157 -48.00 15.11 -10.27
CA ASP A 157 -47.35 16.32 -10.76
C ASP A 157 -45.89 16.39 -10.26
N LYS A 158 -45.10 17.27 -10.87
CA LYS A 158 -43.67 17.47 -10.58
C LYS A 158 -43.39 17.81 -9.11
N GLN A 159 -44.32 18.48 -8.42
CA GLN A 159 -44.13 18.92 -7.04
C GLN A 159 -44.36 17.78 -6.04
N ARG A 160 -45.34 16.91 -6.29
CA ARG A 160 -45.53 15.66 -5.53
C ARG A 160 -44.46 14.62 -5.83
N ALA A 161 -44.06 14.49 -7.09
CA ALA A 161 -42.94 13.67 -7.56
C ALA A 161 -41.64 13.93 -6.78
N ALA A 162 -41.36 15.20 -6.48
CA ALA A 162 -40.19 15.60 -5.71
C ALA A 162 -40.20 15.10 -4.26
N SER A 163 -41.37 14.86 -3.67
CA SER A 163 -41.50 14.37 -2.30
C SER A 163 -41.63 12.84 -2.19
N GLY A 164 -42.03 12.15 -3.27
CA GLY A 164 -42.29 10.70 -3.28
C GLY A 164 -41.09 9.82 -3.68
N GLY A 165 -40.04 10.41 -4.23
CA GLY A 165 -38.91 9.69 -4.84
C GLY A 165 -39.21 9.20 -6.27
N GLY A 166 -38.20 8.69 -6.98
CA GLY A 166 -38.36 8.24 -8.37
C GLY A 166 -37.30 7.24 -8.85
N TYR A 167 -37.39 6.86 -10.12
CA TYR A 167 -36.52 5.89 -10.77
C TYR A 167 -35.76 6.49 -11.96
N PHE A 168 -34.52 6.06 -12.13
CA PHE A 168 -33.88 6.06 -13.45
C PHE A 168 -34.04 4.68 -14.08
N VAL A 169 -34.53 4.66 -15.32
CA VAL A 169 -34.74 3.44 -16.09
C VAL A 169 -33.59 3.26 -17.07
N THR A 170 -32.97 2.08 -17.09
CA THR A 170 -32.00 1.70 -18.12
C THR A 170 -32.36 0.33 -18.69
N LEU A 171 -32.50 0.21 -20.01
CA LEU A 171 -32.89 -1.05 -20.64
C LEU A 171 -31.67 -1.96 -20.85
N GLY A 172 -31.82 -3.26 -20.54
CA GLY A 172 -30.80 -4.28 -20.84
C GLY A 172 -31.43 -5.50 -21.50
N SER A 173 -30.97 -5.88 -22.70
CA SER A 173 -31.40 -7.12 -23.38
C SER A 173 -30.30 -8.18 -23.35
N ASN A 174 -30.69 -9.45 -23.16
CA ASN A 174 -29.80 -10.61 -23.19
C ASN A 174 -29.62 -11.22 -24.60
N THR A 175 -30.30 -10.70 -25.63
CA THR A 175 -30.09 -11.11 -27.01
C THR A 175 -29.04 -10.22 -27.69
N TYR A 176 -27.98 -10.85 -28.20
CA TYR A 176 -26.93 -10.20 -29.00
C TYR A 176 -27.54 -9.26 -30.05
N GLY A 177 -27.35 -7.94 -29.92
CA GLY A 177 -27.45 -7.03 -31.08
C GLY A 177 -28.18 -5.70 -30.95
N LEU A 178 -28.69 -5.27 -29.79
CA LEU A 178 -29.17 -3.88 -29.66
C LEU A 178 -27.99 -2.94 -29.33
N THR A 179 -27.38 -2.38 -30.37
CA THR A 179 -26.38 -1.29 -30.26
C THR A 179 -26.95 0.07 -30.67
N GLU A 180 -28.27 0.18 -30.82
CA GLU A 180 -28.96 1.46 -31.03
C GLU A 180 -30.03 1.62 -29.94
N VAL A 181 -29.72 2.38 -28.89
CA VAL A 181 -30.71 2.90 -27.94
C VAL A 181 -30.82 4.42 -28.15
N ASP A 182 -31.13 4.82 -29.38
CA ASP A 182 -31.41 6.23 -29.74
C ASP A 182 -32.92 6.53 -29.78
N ARG A 183 -33.77 5.60 -29.32
CA ARG A 183 -35.25 5.76 -29.34
C ARG A 183 -35.81 5.95 -27.93
N PRO A 184 -36.77 6.88 -27.74
CA PRO A 184 -37.45 7.05 -26.46
C PRO A 184 -38.18 5.76 -26.00
N LEU A 185 -38.31 5.55 -24.69
CA LEU A 185 -38.86 4.31 -24.10
C LEU A 185 -40.30 4.00 -24.52
N ASP A 186 -41.07 5.00 -24.91
CA ASP A 186 -42.43 4.86 -25.43
C ASP A 186 -42.47 4.39 -26.90
N GLN A 187 -41.32 4.24 -27.55
CA GLN A 187 -41.18 3.73 -28.93
C GLN A 187 -40.49 2.36 -29.00
N ILE A 188 -40.10 1.78 -27.85
CA ILE A 188 -39.44 0.48 -27.79
C ILE A 188 -40.48 -0.58 -27.43
N GLU A 189 -40.81 -1.47 -28.37
CA GLU A 189 -41.73 -2.57 -28.12
C GLU A 189 -41.12 -3.66 -27.21
N VAL A 190 -41.88 -4.13 -26.23
CA VAL A 190 -41.43 -5.14 -25.23
C VAL A 190 -41.37 -6.55 -25.83
N SER A 191 -41.89 -6.74 -27.04
CA SER A 191 -41.89 -8.02 -27.78
C SER A 191 -40.48 -8.62 -27.93
N GLY A 192 -39.42 -7.79 -27.91
CA GLY A 192 -38.01 -8.22 -27.95
C GLY A 192 -37.22 -8.09 -26.64
N ILE A 193 -37.88 -7.80 -25.52
CA ILE A 193 -37.23 -7.54 -24.21
C ILE A 193 -37.63 -8.63 -23.22
N ASP A 194 -36.63 -9.31 -22.65
CA ASP A 194 -36.84 -10.37 -21.66
C ASP A 194 -36.69 -9.87 -20.22
N LEU A 195 -35.98 -8.74 -20.01
CA LEU A 195 -35.67 -8.17 -18.70
C LEU A 195 -35.60 -6.64 -18.78
N ILE A 196 -36.20 -5.96 -17.81
CA ILE A 196 -36.05 -4.52 -17.59
C ILE A 196 -35.48 -4.33 -16.18
N VAL A 197 -34.37 -3.59 -16.06
CA VAL A 197 -33.74 -3.30 -14.77
C VAL A 197 -33.89 -1.81 -14.46
N VAL A 198 -34.38 -1.48 -13.28
CA VAL A 198 -34.67 -0.12 -12.84
C VAL A 198 -33.98 0.14 -11.51
N GLU A 199 -33.32 1.29 -11.37
CA GLU A 199 -32.58 1.64 -10.15
C GLU A 199 -33.23 2.84 -9.44
N TRP A 200 -33.45 2.71 -8.13
CA TRP A 200 -34.11 3.74 -7.31
C TRP A 200 -33.16 4.90 -7.02
N CYS A 201 -33.63 6.15 -7.18
CA CYS A 201 -32.92 7.35 -6.79
C CYS A 201 -33.84 8.30 -6.00
N ASN A 202 -33.28 9.10 -5.08
CA ASN A 202 -34.06 10.17 -4.45
C ASN A 202 -34.16 11.34 -5.43
N PHE A 203 -35.36 11.93 -5.57
CA PHE A 203 -35.57 13.11 -6.40
C PHE A 203 -35.02 14.34 -5.66
N GLU A 204 -33.74 14.64 -5.88
CA GLU A 204 -33.13 15.92 -5.47
C GLU A 204 -32.62 16.62 -6.74
N PRO A 205 -33.13 17.82 -7.08
CA PRO A 205 -32.73 18.58 -8.27
C PRO A 205 -31.21 18.81 -8.41
N GLU A 206 -30.49 18.80 -7.29
CA GLU A 206 -29.04 19.02 -7.23
C GLU A 206 -28.23 17.73 -7.51
N ASN A 207 -28.78 16.56 -7.18
CA ASN A 207 -28.21 15.24 -7.51
C ASN A 207 -28.55 14.77 -8.93
N LEU A 208 -29.47 15.47 -9.61
CA LEU A 208 -29.87 15.20 -11.00
C LEU A 208 -28.70 15.38 -11.99
N VAL A 209 -27.77 16.29 -11.70
CA VAL A 209 -26.53 16.48 -12.48
C VAL A 209 -25.54 15.34 -12.19
N GLU A 210 -25.38 14.95 -10.93
CA GLU A 210 -24.42 13.91 -10.51
C GLU A 210 -24.84 12.48 -10.95
N ALA A 211 -26.15 12.20 -11.01
CA ALA A 211 -26.69 10.93 -11.51
C ALA A 211 -26.62 10.84 -13.04
N HIS A 212 -26.87 11.94 -13.75
CA HIS A 212 -26.73 12.04 -15.21
C HIS A 212 -25.28 11.82 -15.66
N GLU A 213 -24.30 12.38 -14.93
CA GLU A 213 -22.87 12.19 -15.20
C GLU A 213 -22.36 10.76 -14.89
N ARG A 214 -23.03 10.00 -14.01
CA ARG A 214 -22.70 8.60 -13.75
C ARG A 214 -23.16 7.67 -14.87
N ILE A 215 -24.29 7.95 -15.53
CA ILE A 215 -24.92 7.05 -16.52
C ILE A 215 -24.40 7.27 -17.95
N GLY A 216 -23.93 8.48 -18.29
CA GLY A 216 -23.31 8.79 -19.61
C GLY A 216 -21.98 8.06 -19.91
N SER A 217 -21.64 6.99 -19.18
CA SER A 217 -20.37 6.28 -19.21
C SER A 217 -20.39 4.90 -19.91
N PHE A 218 -21.46 4.56 -20.63
CA PHE A 218 -21.44 3.54 -21.69
C PHE A 218 -21.36 4.23 -23.07
N GLY A 219 -20.22 4.12 -23.77
CA GLY A 219 -19.88 4.92 -24.97
C GLY A 219 -20.90 4.83 -26.13
N ILE A 220 -20.95 5.79 -27.05
CA ILE A 220 -19.88 6.11 -28.02
C ILE A 220 -20.07 7.54 -28.56
N GLY A 221 -18.97 8.26 -28.76
CA GLY A 221 -18.96 9.41 -29.66
C GLY A 221 -18.94 9.01 -31.13
N LYS A 222 -19.78 9.65 -31.95
CA LYS A 222 -19.47 9.93 -33.36
C LYS A 222 -20.27 11.13 -33.88
N PHE A 223 -19.53 12.03 -34.52
CA PHE A 223 -20.04 13.05 -35.43
C PHE A 223 -20.93 12.42 -36.51
N ALA A 224 -22.19 12.86 -36.57
CA ALA A 224 -22.97 12.85 -37.80
C ALA A 224 -22.71 14.17 -38.54
N LEU A 225 -22.18 14.08 -39.76
CA LEU A 225 -22.21 15.14 -40.74
C LEU A 225 -23.68 15.42 -41.07
N SER A 226 -24.19 16.59 -40.70
CA SER A 226 -25.31 17.22 -41.37
C SER A 226 -24.79 18.35 -42.23
N ASP A 227 -25.35 18.43 -43.43
CA ASP A 227 -24.90 19.26 -44.54
C ASP A 227 -24.84 20.75 -44.21
N GLY A 228 -23.74 21.40 -44.58
CA GLY A 228 -23.68 22.87 -44.64
C GLY A 228 -22.28 23.45 -44.52
N GLU A 229 -21.75 23.93 -45.66
CA GLU A 229 -20.77 25.02 -45.77
C GLU A 229 -19.25 24.68 -45.74
N THR A 230 -18.70 24.66 -46.97
CA THR A 230 -17.37 25.15 -47.40
C THR A 230 -16.14 24.91 -46.50
N SER A 231 -15.29 23.99 -46.95
CA SER A 231 -14.11 23.50 -46.23
C SER A 231 -12.96 24.51 -46.07
N TYR A 232 -12.52 24.67 -44.82
CA TYR A 232 -11.21 25.21 -44.40
C TYR A 232 -10.01 24.45 -45.01
N ALA A 233 -10.20 23.19 -45.43
CA ALA A 233 -9.18 22.34 -46.04
C ALA A 233 -8.66 22.87 -47.39
N SER A 234 -9.50 23.56 -48.17
CA SER A 234 -9.06 24.18 -49.42
C SER A 234 -8.17 25.41 -49.20
N LEU A 235 -8.37 26.14 -48.10
CA LEU A 235 -7.58 27.31 -47.74
C LEU A 235 -6.19 26.91 -47.23
N VAL A 236 -6.08 25.84 -46.46
CA VAL A 236 -4.79 25.28 -46.02
C VAL A 236 -4.01 24.68 -47.20
N ALA A 237 -4.68 24.01 -48.13
CA ALA A 237 -4.03 23.50 -49.34
C ALA A 237 -3.54 24.64 -50.27
N ILE A 238 -4.31 25.72 -50.42
CA ILE A 238 -3.91 26.89 -51.20
C ILE A 238 -2.77 27.65 -50.53
N LEU A 239 -2.77 27.78 -49.20
CA LEU A 239 -1.66 28.39 -48.46
C LEU A 239 -0.38 27.55 -48.53
N GLY A 240 -0.49 26.21 -48.52
CA GLY A 240 0.63 25.30 -48.75
C GLY A 240 1.21 25.40 -50.17
N ILE A 241 0.36 25.59 -51.18
CA ILE A 241 0.78 25.78 -52.58
C ILE A 241 1.41 27.17 -52.78
N ILE A 242 0.92 28.21 -52.09
CA ILE A 242 1.51 29.56 -52.14
C ILE A 242 2.86 29.58 -51.41
N ALA A 243 2.99 28.89 -50.28
CA ALA A 243 4.25 28.77 -49.56
C ALA A 243 5.29 28.02 -50.41
N SER A 244 4.92 26.90 -51.04
CA SER A 244 5.85 26.14 -51.89
C SER A 244 6.26 26.91 -53.17
N ALA A 245 5.34 27.64 -53.80
CA ALA A 245 5.64 28.46 -54.97
C ALA A 245 6.57 29.65 -54.63
N THR A 246 6.47 30.20 -53.41
CA THR A 246 7.33 31.31 -52.96
C THR A 246 8.74 30.83 -52.61
N SER A 247 8.86 29.63 -52.01
CA SER A 247 10.16 28.99 -51.71
C SER A 247 10.96 28.66 -52.97
N VAL A 248 10.28 28.17 -54.02
CA VAL A 248 10.90 27.86 -55.33
C VAL A 248 11.32 29.13 -56.07
N ALA A 249 10.55 30.22 -55.97
CA ALA A 249 10.86 31.49 -56.64
C ALA A 249 12.05 32.24 -56.00
N LEU A 250 12.40 31.96 -54.74
CA LEU A 250 13.46 32.65 -54.00
C LEU A 250 14.77 31.86 -53.89
N GLY A 251 14.87 30.64 -54.46
CA GLY A 251 16.10 29.85 -54.43
C GLY A 251 16.56 29.44 -53.03
N LEU A 252 15.63 29.30 -52.08
CA LEU A 252 15.90 28.97 -50.67
C LEU A 252 15.88 27.46 -50.38
N GLU A 253 15.92 26.61 -51.41
CA GLU A 253 15.81 25.14 -51.24
C GLU A 253 16.96 24.55 -50.41
N GLU A 254 18.16 25.14 -50.45
CA GLU A 254 19.27 24.70 -49.60
C GLU A 254 19.17 25.22 -48.16
N PHE A 255 18.53 26.37 -47.91
CA PHE A 255 18.50 26.97 -46.56
C PHE A 255 17.39 26.42 -45.67
N LEU A 256 16.26 25.99 -46.24
CA LEU A 256 15.15 25.40 -45.48
C LEU A 256 15.25 23.87 -45.34
N SER A 257 15.93 23.18 -46.25
CA SER A 257 16.08 21.71 -46.16
C SER A 257 17.26 21.26 -45.29
N SER A 258 18.28 22.12 -45.09
CA SER A 258 19.49 21.76 -44.34
C SER A 258 19.65 22.48 -42.99
N GLY A 259 18.84 23.50 -42.67
CA GLY A 259 19.03 24.37 -41.51
C GLY A 259 18.08 24.18 -40.32
N LEU A 260 16.99 23.42 -40.41
CA LEU A 260 15.95 23.36 -39.36
C LEU A 260 15.36 21.97 -39.06
N LEU A 261 15.73 20.93 -39.82
CA LEU A 261 15.35 19.54 -39.58
C LEU A 261 16.51 18.69 -39.01
N GLY A 262 17.53 19.36 -38.49
CA GLY A 262 18.66 18.72 -37.82
C GLY A 262 18.26 18.18 -36.45
N LEU A 263 18.02 16.86 -36.37
CA LEU A 263 18.29 16.06 -35.17
C LEU A 263 17.62 16.49 -33.84
N ALA A 264 16.45 17.13 -33.87
CA ALA A 264 15.62 17.24 -32.66
C ALA A 264 15.09 15.84 -32.32
N GLY A 265 15.84 15.09 -31.52
CA GLY A 265 15.37 13.82 -30.99
C GLY A 265 14.07 14.04 -30.23
N THR A 266 13.03 13.29 -30.53
CA THR A 266 11.78 13.36 -29.77
C THR A 266 12.03 12.79 -28.37
N TYR A 267 11.76 13.61 -27.35
CA TYR A 267 11.79 13.18 -25.95
C TYR A 267 10.40 12.71 -25.56
N GLU A 268 10.28 11.42 -25.24
CA GLU A 268 8.98 10.85 -24.91
C GLU A 268 9.11 9.64 -23.98
N TRP A 269 7.96 9.19 -23.47
CA TRP A 269 7.86 7.95 -22.71
C TRP A 269 7.95 6.76 -23.64
N THR A 270 8.97 5.92 -23.46
CA THR A 270 9.13 4.68 -24.20
C THR A 270 9.00 3.48 -23.27
N PHE A 271 8.54 2.35 -23.84
CA PHE A 271 8.38 1.09 -23.12
C PHE A 271 9.00 -0.03 -23.95
N ARG A 272 9.68 -0.97 -23.29
CA ARG A 272 10.25 -2.12 -23.98
C ARG A 272 9.13 -2.98 -24.56
N ARG A 273 9.17 -3.23 -25.87
CA ARG A 273 8.31 -4.24 -26.49
C ARG A 273 8.73 -5.63 -26.04
N LYS A 274 7.75 -6.45 -25.66
CA LYS A 274 7.96 -7.84 -25.27
C LYS A 274 8.51 -8.64 -26.46
N ILE A 275 9.64 -9.30 -26.27
CA ILE A 275 10.16 -10.29 -27.23
C ILE A 275 9.51 -11.65 -26.92
N GLN A 276 9.21 -12.44 -27.95
CA GLN A 276 8.62 -13.77 -27.79
C GLN A 276 9.44 -14.60 -26.77
N MET A 277 8.75 -15.26 -25.81
CA MET A 277 9.27 -16.16 -24.75
C MET A 277 9.53 -15.58 -23.34
N GLU A 278 9.27 -14.30 -23.06
CA GLU A 278 9.43 -13.77 -21.69
C GLU A 278 8.24 -14.11 -20.77
N ASN A 279 8.55 -14.46 -19.51
CA ASN A 279 7.55 -14.65 -18.46
C ASN A 279 6.97 -13.29 -18.03
N THR A 280 5.65 -13.15 -18.08
CA THR A 280 4.96 -11.92 -17.67
C THR A 280 4.61 -12.00 -16.20
N VAL A 281 5.29 -11.20 -15.38
CA VAL A 281 4.92 -10.98 -13.98
C VAL A 281 4.74 -9.48 -13.80
N ASN A 282 3.60 -9.06 -13.26
CA ASN A 282 3.40 -7.66 -12.88
C ASN A 282 4.27 -7.35 -11.65
N PRO A 283 4.82 -6.13 -11.54
CA PRO A 283 5.58 -5.71 -10.37
C PRO A 283 4.74 -5.90 -9.09
N SER A 284 5.37 -6.46 -8.05
CA SER A 284 4.72 -6.77 -6.76
C SER A 284 5.23 -5.94 -5.59
N THR A 285 6.23 -5.10 -5.81
CA THR A 285 6.97 -4.31 -4.81
C THR A 285 6.15 -3.20 -4.16
N GLN A 286 5.06 -2.77 -4.79
CA GLN A 286 4.13 -1.77 -4.23
C GLN A 286 3.61 -2.13 -2.82
N ARG A 287 3.55 -3.43 -2.50
CA ARG A 287 2.96 -3.95 -1.24
C ARG A 287 3.73 -3.60 0.03
N ALA A 288 5.04 -3.39 -0.03
CA ALA A 288 5.81 -3.01 1.17
C ALA A 288 5.50 -1.56 1.57
N PHE A 289 5.45 -0.66 0.59
CA PHE A 289 5.11 0.75 0.77
C PHE A 289 3.63 0.96 1.11
N GLU A 290 2.74 0.10 0.57
CA GLU A 290 1.32 0.06 0.97
C GLU A 290 1.12 -0.20 2.49
N ARG A 291 2.06 -0.87 3.18
CA ARG A 291 1.95 -1.10 4.63
C ARG A 291 2.21 0.16 5.44
N LEU A 292 3.08 1.05 4.97
CA LEU A 292 3.44 2.28 5.64
C LEU A 292 2.52 3.47 5.24
N GLY A 293 1.87 3.39 4.09
CA GLY A 293 1.11 4.50 3.52
C GLY A 293 2.02 5.42 2.70
N SER A 294 1.41 6.23 1.81
CA SER A 294 2.19 6.96 0.80
C SER A 294 3.00 8.10 1.41
N ILE A 295 2.43 8.84 2.36
CA ILE A 295 3.09 9.95 3.08
C ILE A 295 4.39 9.49 3.74
N GLN A 296 4.30 8.48 4.61
CA GLN A 296 5.41 8.00 5.40
C GLN A 296 6.49 7.32 4.53
N SER A 297 6.10 6.74 3.40
CA SER A 297 7.06 6.21 2.42
C SER A 297 7.85 7.34 1.74
N VAL A 298 7.16 8.40 1.28
CA VAL A 298 7.78 9.59 0.68
C VAL A 298 8.64 10.37 1.68
N ALA A 299 8.24 10.41 2.95
CA ALA A 299 9.05 11.01 4.01
C ALA A 299 10.28 10.14 4.37
N GLY A 300 10.24 8.83 4.10
CA GLY A 300 11.33 7.90 4.40
C GLY A 300 12.40 7.82 3.32
N ASP A 301 12.13 7.12 2.22
CA ASP A 301 13.16 6.67 1.28
C ASP A 301 13.87 7.82 0.53
N PRO A 302 13.16 8.83 -0.01
CA PRO A 302 13.80 9.95 -0.68
C PRO A 302 14.81 10.66 0.23
N ILE A 303 14.43 11.01 1.46
CA ILE A 303 15.31 11.69 2.41
C ILE A 303 16.51 10.82 2.79
N GLN A 304 16.30 9.51 2.93
CA GLN A 304 17.42 8.59 3.14
C GLN A 304 18.46 8.67 2.00
N ASN A 305 17.99 8.69 0.75
CA ASN A 305 18.87 8.81 -0.42
C ASN A 305 19.60 10.15 -0.45
N ILE A 306 18.97 11.24 0.01
CA ILE A 306 19.57 12.57 0.12
C ILE A 306 20.75 12.55 1.09
N ILE A 307 20.56 11.99 2.28
CA ILE A 307 21.64 11.92 3.28
C ILE A 307 22.78 11.01 2.79
N ASP A 308 22.47 9.89 2.12
CA ASP A 308 23.47 9.02 1.48
C ASP A 308 24.20 9.67 0.30
N ALA A 309 23.63 10.74 -0.26
CA ALA A 309 24.19 11.50 -1.36
C ALA A 309 24.98 12.74 -0.93
N HIS A 310 25.05 13.03 0.38
CA HIS A 310 25.83 14.12 0.93
C HIS A 310 27.26 14.11 0.36
N ASP A 311 27.73 15.29 -0.03
CA ASP A 311 29.04 15.46 -0.66
C ASP A 311 30.22 15.40 0.34
N LYS A 312 29.92 15.12 1.62
CA LYS A 312 30.86 15.10 2.75
C LYS A 312 31.47 16.47 3.05
N GLY A 313 30.83 17.55 2.59
CA GLY A 313 31.15 18.93 2.98
C GLY A 313 30.72 19.25 4.41
N GLU A 314 31.03 20.47 4.86
CA GLU A 314 30.67 20.96 6.20
C GLU A 314 29.18 21.30 6.34
N ILE A 315 28.53 21.65 5.22
CA ILE A 315 27.11 22.00 5.20
C ILE A 315 26.30 20.70 5.14
N PRO A 316 25.30 20.49 6.03
CA PRO A 316 24.45 19.31 5.95
C PRO A 316 23.68 19.24 4.63
N PRO A 317 23.28 18.05 4.18
CA PRO A 317 22.40 17.91 3.03
C PRO A 317 21.05 18.58 3.34
N GLU A 318 20.53 19.32 2.37
CA GLU A 318 19.24 20.02 2.47
C GLU A 318 18.23 19.32 1.54
N ALA A 319 17.06 18.97 2.09
CA ALA A 319 15.94 18.42 1.34
C ALA A 319 14.85 19.48 1.18
N VAL A 320 14.54 19.87 -0.06
CA VAL A 320 13.50 20.85 -0.36
C VAL A 320 12.33 20.17 -1.06
N LEU A 321 11.17 20.14 -0.42
CA LEU A 321 9.92 19.58 -0.95
C LEU A 321 8.99 20.72 -1.38
N SER A 322 8.74 20.89 -2.67
CA SER A 322 7.89 21.96 -3.20
C SER A 322 6.60 21.41 -3.82
N ILE A 323 5.46 21.82 -3.28
CA ILE A 323 4.12 21.45 -3.75
C ILE A 323 3.60 22.56 -4.66
N PHE A 324 3.16 22.21 -5.87
CA PHE A 324 2.50 23.12 -6.80
C PHE A 324 1.16 22.55 -7.26
N ASP A 325 0.08 23.23 -6.89
CA ASP A 325 -1.30 22.83 -7.17
C ASP A 325 -2.21 24.03 -7.46
N GLY A 326 -3.50 23.79 -7.72
CA GLY A 326 -4.45 24.84 -8.09
C GLY A 326 -3.96 25.66 -9.30
N ASP A 327 -3.97 26.98 -9.17
CA ASP A 327 -3.50 27.93 -10.19
C ASP A 327 -2.00 27.86 -10.47
N HIS A 328 -1.24 27.18 -9.61
CA HIS A 328 0.20 26.96 -9.76
C HIS A 328 0.53 25.63 -10.42
N SER A 329 -0.48 24.81 -10.73
CA SER A 329 -0.32 23.57 -11.50
C SER A 329 0.27 23.84 -12.89
N LEU A 330 0.94 22.83 -13.46
CA LEU A 330 1.43 22.91 -14.83
C LEU A 330 0.24 22.88 -15.80
N VAL A 331 0.06 23.93 -16.59
CA VAL A 331 -1.05 24.01 -17.55
C VAL A 331 -1.04 22.86 -18.56
N GLU A 332 -2.22 22.45 -19.02
CA GLU A 332 -2.41 21.26 -19.88
C GLU A 332 -1.51 21.28 -21.13
N GLU A 333 -1.39 22.42 -21.81
CA GLU A 333 -0.56 22.57 -23.01
C GLU A 333 0.90 22.15 -22.75
N LYS A 334 1.47 22.58 -21.63
CA LYS A 334 2.83 22.22 -21.22
C LYS A 334 2.90 20.79 -20.70
N ALA A 335 1.92 20.36 -19.90
CA ALA A 335 1.86 19.00 -19.37
C ALA A 335 1.79 17.94 -20.50
N SER A 336 1.06 18.24 -21.58
CA SER A 336 0.94 17.39 -22.76
C SER A 336 2.29 17.07 -23.41
N LYS A 337 3.23 18.02 -23.39
CA LYS A 337 4.61 17.81 -23.89
C LYS A 337 5.31 16.66 -23.17
N TYR A 338 5.06 16.51 -21.87
CA TYR A 338 5.73 15.50 -21.03
C TYR A 338 4.96 14.19 -20.92
N PHE A 339 3.61 14.21 -20.95
CA PHE A 339 2.81 13.05 -20.54
C PHE A 339 1.87 12.49 -21.62
N ASN A 340 1.78 13.08 -22.81
CA ASN A 340 0.88 12.58 -23.87
C ASN A 340 1.16 11.12 -24.22
N ARG A 341 2.44 10.75 -24.40
CA ARG A 341 2.83 9.38 -24.72
C ARG A 341 2.51 8.42 -23.57
N LEU A 342 2.76 8.82 -22.33
CA LEU A 342 2.41 8.04 -21.14
C LEU A 342 0.90 7.78 -21.03
N ARG A 343 0.07 8.78 -21.34
CA ARG A 343 -1.40 8.67 -21.34
C ARG A 343 -1.88 7.55 -22.25
N GLU A 344 -1.27 7.37 -23.42
CA GLU A 344 -1.60 6.28 -24.35
C GLU A 344 -1.34 4.90 -23.72
N HIS A 345 -0.19 4.75 -23.05
CA HIS A 345 0.18 3.52 -22.37
C HIS A 345 -0.74 3.23 -21.16
N ILE A 346 -1.02 4.23 -20.32
CA ILE A 346 -1.99 4.12 -19.21
C ILE A 346 -3.37 3.68 -19.74
N ASN A 347 -3.82 4.21 -20.86
CA ASN A 347 -5.10 3.83 -21.44
C ASN A 347 -5.14 2.35 -21.87
N ALA A 348 -4.01 1.75 -22.19
CA ALA A 348 -3.93 0.34 -22.57
C ALA A 348 -3.78 -0.62 -21.37
N VAL A 349 -3.52 -0.10 -20.17
CA VAL A 349 -3.42 -0.88 -18.93
C VAL A 349 -4.78 -1.48 -18.56
N LYS A 350 -4.80 -2.74 -18.14
CA LYS A 350 -6.00 -3.34 -17.54
C LYS A 350 -6.11 -2.96 -16.07
N ASP A 351 -7.33 -2.66 -15.64
CA ASP A 351 -7.65 -2.34 -14.26
C ASP A 351 -7.25 -3.42 -13.26
N GLY A 352 -7.11 -2.98 -12.00
CA GLY A 352 -6.93 -3.84 -10.84
C GLY A 352 -5.73 -3.49 -9.97
N GLY A 353 -5.09 -2.34 -10.20
CA GLY A 353 -4.20 -1.71 -9.23
C GLY A 353 -5.01 -1.01 -8.13
N GLU A 354 -4.32 -0.43 -7.15
CA GLU A 354 -4.95 0.41 -6.11
C GLU A 354 -5.62 1.64 -6.74
N ILE A 355 -4.88 2.30 -7.64
CA ILE A 355 -5.36 3.43 -8.43
C ILE A 355 -5.97 2.89 -9.72
N SER A 356 -7.24 3.18 -9.95
CA SER A 356 -7.96 2.76 -11.16
C SER A 356 -7.37 3.41 -12.41
N LYS A 357 -7.51 2.76 -13.56
CA LYS A 357 -7.17 3.33 -14.87
C LYS A 357 -7.90 4.65 -15.09
N GLN A 358 -9.18 4.72 -14.74
CA GLN A 358 -10.00 5.93 -14.95
C GLN A 358 -9.47 7.09 -14.11
N GLU A 359 -9.09 6.83 -12.85
CA GLU A 359 -8.49 7.83 -11.97
C GLU A 359 -7.13 8.31 -12.51
N ARG A 360 -6.29 7.41 -13.00
CA ARG A 360 -5.02 7.78 -13.66
C ARG A 360 -5.23 8.65 -14.88
N LEU A 361 -6.21 8.31 -15.73
CA LEU A 361 -6.52 9.08 -16.92
C LEU A 361 -7.12 10.44 -16.56
N ARG A 362 -7.99 10.51 -15.54
CA ARG A 362 -8.56 11.75 -15.04
C ARG A 362 -7.49 12.68 -14.48
N ALA A 363 -6.48 12.14 -13.81
CA ALA A 363 -5.33 12.92 -13.34
C ALA A 363 -4.53 13.55 -14.50
N LEU A 364 -4.67 13.05 -15.73
CA LEU A 364 -4.05 13.63 -16.93
C LEU A 364 -5.01 14.53 -17.74
N LEU A 365 -6.21 14.81 -17.23
CA LEU A 365 -7.13 15.78 -17.83
C LEU A 365 -6.92 17.13 -17.15
N GLY A 366 -6.56 18.15 -17.93
CA GLY A 366 -6.34 19.51 -17.41
C GLY A 366 -4.98 19.74 -16.74
N PRO A 367 -4.88 20.76 -15.87
CA PRO A 367 -3.62 21.12 -15.22
C PRO A 367 -3.04 20.02 -14.33
N VAL A 368 -1.72 19.89 -14.36
CA VAL A 368 -0.94 18.88 -13.63
C VAL A 368 -0.32 19.48 -12.37
N ALA A 369 -0.90 19.18 -11.22
CA ALA A 369 -0.26 19.41 -9.94
C ALA A 369 1.03 18.59 -9.85
N HIS A 370 2.04 19.07 -9.13
CA HIS A 370 3.31 18.36 -8.98
C HIS A 370 3.95 18.61 -7.61
N LEU A 371 4.65 17.58 -7.12
CA LEU A 371 5.53 17.66 -5.96
C LEU A 371 6.97 17.50 -6.44
N ASN A 372 7.81 18.48 -6.13
CA ASN A 372 9.25 18.41 -6.40
C ASN A 372 9.98 18.04 -5.12
N ILE A 373 10.90 17.09 -5.19
CA ILE A 373 11.83 16.76 -4.12
C ILE A 373 13.23 17.07 -4.65
N GLU A 374 13.87 18.10 -4.11
CA GLU A 374 15.20 18.55 -4.53
C GLU A 374 16.20 18.39 -3.39
N ASP A 375 17.36 17.83 -3.70
CA ASP A 375 18.47 17.77 -2.76
C ASP A 375 19.59 18.76 -3.06
N PHE A 376 20.19 19.32 -2.02
CA PHE A 376 21.33 20.24 -2.13
C PHE A 376 22.47 19.78 -1.22
N HIS A 377 23.69 20.23 -1.54
CA HIS A 377 24.92 19.77 -0.89
C HIS A 377 25.14 18.25 -1.06
N THR A 378 24.75 17.73 -2.23
CA THR A 378 24.90 16.33 -2.60
C THR A 378 25.71 16.17 -3.90
N LEU A 379 26.07 14.93 -4.24
CA LEU A 379 26.88 14.59 -5.41
C LEU A 379 26.08 14.56 -6.74
N GLY A 380 24.76 14.41 -6.67
CA GLY A 380 23.93 14.04 -7.81
C GLY A 380 24.12 12.58 -8.25
N LEU A 381 23.55 12.23 -9.41
CA LEU A 381 23.60 10.89 -9.99
C LEU A 381 24.86 10.68 -10.83
N GLU A 382 26.00 10.57 -10.15
CA GLU A 382 27.30 10.26 -10.75
C GLU A 382 27.36 8.87 -11.43
N GLY A 383 28.31 8.70 -12.35
CA GLY A 383 28.51 7.48 -13.12
C GLY A 383 28.21 7.64 -14.61
N ASP A 384 28.55 6.62 -15.40
CA ASP A 384 28.35 6.61 -16.85
C ASP A 384 26.89 6.24 -17.16
N PRO A 385 26.08 7.12 -17.79
CA PRO A 385 24.69 6.81 -18.12
C PRO A 385 24.54 5.78 -19.21
N SER A 386 25.60 5.46 -19.94
CA SER A 386 25.54 4.48 -21.02
C SER A 386 25.60 3.04 -20.50
N ASP A 387 26.09 2.81 -19.29
CA ASP A 387 26.15 1.48 -18.64
C ASP A 387 24.74 0.88 -18.52
N ASP A 388 24.39 -0.13 -19.32
CA ASP A 388 23.03 -0.69 -19.43
C ASP A 388 22.93 -2.16 -18.96
N GLN A 389 24.07 -2.81 -18.70
CA GLN A 389 24.11 -4.22 -18.32
C GLN A 389 25.11 -4.49 -17.20
N ILE A 390 24.73 -5.42 -16.32
CA ILE A 390 25.65 -6.01 -15.35
C ILE A 390 26.13 -7.38 -15.86
N SER A 391 27.29 -7.41 -16.51
CA SER A 391 27.94 -8.68 -16.84
C SER A 391 28.88 -9.09 -15.72
N TRP A 392 28.35 -9.73 -14.68
CA TRP A 392 29.16 -10.22 -13.55
C TRP A 392 30.23 -11.24 -13.97
N THR A 393 30.04 -11.94 -15.10
CA THR A 393 30.97 -12.97 -15.55
C THR A 393 32.10 -12.36 -16.37
N GLY A 394 33.33 -12.50 -15.88
CA GLY A 394 34.55 -12.06 -16.59
C GLY A 394 34.87 -10.57 -16.47
N MET A 395 34.09 -9.80 -15.69
CA MET A 395 34.47 -8.44 -15.32
C MET A 395 35.68 -8.46 -14.37
N LEU A 396 36.65 -7.60 -14.64
CA LEU A 396 37.71 -7.29 -13.69
C LEU A 396 37.09 -6.65 -12.44
N GLN A 397 37.67 -6.89 -11.25
CA GLN A 397 37.19 -6.33 -9.98
C GLN A 397 37.04 -4.80 -10.07
N GLU A 398 37.95 -4.12 -10.76
CA GLU A 398 37.89 -2.67 -11.00
C GLU A 398 36.63 -2.22 -11.74
N ALA A 399 36.14 -3.03 -12.70
CA ALA A 399 34.92 -2.74 -13.44
C ALA A 399 33.67 -2.91 -12.55
N ILE A 400 33.69 -3.93 -11.68
CA ILE A 400 32.65 -4.13 -10.66
C ILE A 400 32.63 -2.95 -9.69
N ASP A 401 33.80 -2.51 -9.22
CA ASP A 401 33.91 -1.40 -8.28
C ASP A 401 33.47 -0.08 -8.92
N LYS A 402 33.79 0.13 -10.20
CA LYS A 402 33.28 1.28 -10.99
C LYS A 402 31.76 1.25 -11.10
N LEU A 403 31.17 0.09 -11.42
CA LEU A 403 29.72 -0.06 -11.54
C LEU A 403 28.99 0.10 -10.20
N LYS A 404 29.56 -0.40 -9.09
CA LYS A 404 29.03 -0.19 -7.73
C LYS A 404 28.90 1.30 -7.40
N LYS A 405 29.82 2.12 -7.89
CA LYS A 405 29.83 3.59 -7.74
C LYS A 405 28.92 4.33 -8.72
N ASN A 406 28.36 3.68 -9.73
CA ASN A 406 27.50 4.31 -10.74
C ASN A 406 26.08 4.58 -10.18
N ARG A 407 25.92 5.71 -9.47
CA ARG A 407 24.65 6.17 -8.87
C ARG A 407 23.55 6.31 -9.92
N PHE A 408 23.85 6.78 -11.13
CA PHE A 408 22.88 6.87 -12.23
C PHE A 408 22.29 5.51 -12.59
N PHE A 409 23.14 4.49 -12.82
CA PHE A 409 22.71 3.12 -13.10
C PHE A 409 21.84 2.57 -11.96
N TRP A 410 22.30 2.74 -10.72
CA TRP A 410 21.57 2.27 -9.56
C TRP A 410 20.29 3.04 -9.27
N PHE A 411 20.08 4.22 -9.84
CA PHE A 411 18.83 4.97 -9.76
C PHE A 411 17.88 4.63 -10.92
N PHE A 412 18.35 4.64 -12.18
CA PHE A 412 17.46 4.47 -13.33
C PHE A 412 17.34 3.05 -13.91
N ARG A 413 18.34 2.18 -13.70
CA ARG A 413 18.45 0.92 -14.46
C ARG A 413 18.38 -0.33 -13.59
N ALA A 414 18.89 -0.26 -12.37
CA ALA A 414 18.83 -1.38 -11.43
C ALA A 414 17.46 -1.48 -10.74
N GLN A 415 16.55 -2.29 -11.26
CA GLN A 415 15.29 -2.60 -10.59
C GLN A 415 15.40 -3.89 -9.77
N ASN A 416 14.89 -3.89 -8.54
CA ASN A 416 14.98 -5.02 -7.60
C ASN A 416 16.44 -5.51 -7.36
N ALA A 417 17.41 -4.59 -7.49
CA ALA A 417 18.81 -4.89 -7.32
C ALA A 417 19.50 -3.75 -6.57
N THR A 418 20.48 -4.09 -5.74
CA THR A 418 21.33 -3.14 -5.02
C THR A 418 22.79 -3.38 -5.33
N SER A 419 23.58 -2.32 -5.24
CA SER A 419 25.03 -2.45 -5.08
C SER A 419 25.32 -2.99 -3.68
N ASP A 420 26.22 -3.96 -3.54
CA ASP A 420 26.76 -4.39 -2.24
C ASP A 420 27.70 -3.33 -1.60
N ASP A 421 27.63 -2.09 -2.07
CA ASP A 421 28.42 -1.00 -1.51
C ASP A 421 27.94 -0.68 -0.09
N GLN A 422 28.84 -0.83 0.88
CA GLN A 422 28.53 -0.84 2.31
C GLN A 422 28.06 0.53 2.82
N ASP A 423 28.25 1.60 2.06
CA ASP A 423 27.99 2.98 2.50
C ASP A 423 26.53 3.46 2.27
N ARG A 424 25.69 2.67 1.59
CA ARG A 424 24.27 3.02 1.37
C ARG A 424 23.37 2.52 2.53
N ARG A 425 22.43 3.35 2.99
CA ARG A 425 21.44 3.01 4.04
C ARG A 425 20.38 2.02 3.55
N GLY A 426 20.14 1.95 2.24
CA GLY A 426 19.12 1.10 1.60
C GLY A 426 19.67 -0.22 1.05
N SER A 427 18.99 -1.33 1.37
CA SER A 427 19.47 -2.70 1.11
C SER A 427 18.73 -3.47 0.00
N TRP A 428 17.60 -2.96 -0.48
CA TRP A 428 16.67 -3.73 -1.32
C TRP A 428 16.46 -3.20 -2.74
N GLY A 429 16.85 -1.94 -3.02
CA GLY A 429 16.75 -1.37 -4.37
C GLY A 429 15.31 -1.10 -4.81
N GLU A 430 14.38 -1.11 -3.86
CA GLU A 430 12.94 -0.92 -4.07
C GLU A 430 12.47 0.51 -3.78
N GLY A 431 13.27 1.33 -3.08
CA GLY A 431 12.85 2.68 -2.65
C GLY A 431 12.52 3.67 -3.78
N LYS A 432 12.78 3.32 -5.03
CA LYS A 432 12.35 4.10 -6.22
C LYS A 432 10.86 3.93 -6.51
N PHE A 433 10.32 2.75 -6.21
CA PHE A 433 8.89 2.50 -6.36
C PHE A 433 8.07 3.39 -5.45
N THR A 434 8.66 3.90 -4.36
CA THR A 434 8.07 4.91 -3.49
C THR A 434 7.75 6.20 -4.24
N LEU A 435 8.68 6.70 -5.06
CA LEU A 435 8.50 7.92 -5.86
C LEU A 435 7.41 7.74 -6.93
N GLU A 436 7.36 6.57 -7.57
CA GLU A 436 6.31 6.25 -8.54
C GLU A 436 4.95 6.04 -7.86
N ALA A 437 4.91 5.38 -6.70
CA ALA A 437 3.68 5.13 -5.95
C ALA A 437 3.08 6.40 -5.33
N ALA A 438 3.91 7.42 -5.10
CA ALA A 438 3.50 8.76 -4.68
C ALA A 438 2.72 9.51 -5.78
N SER A 439 2.93 9.17 -7.04
CA SER A 439 2.22 9.73 -8.19
C SER A 439 0.92 8.97 -8.47
N LEU A 440 -0.17 9.69 -8.68
CA LEU A 440 -1.43 9.08 -9.13
C LEU A 440 -1.26 8.36 -10.46
N ILE A 441 -0.43 8.91 -11.36
CA ILE A 441 -0.17 8.34 -12.69
C ILE A 441 0.95 7.29 -12.69
N GLY A 442 1.63 7.08 -11.56
CA GLY A 442 2.69 6.08 -11.40
C GLY A 442 4.01 6.47 -12.08
N ALA A 443 4.31 7.76 -12.18
CA ALA A 443 5.48 8.27 -12.89
C ALA A 443 6.29 9.26 -12.04
N GLN A 444 7.57 9.38 -12.36
CA GLN A 444 8.46 10.41 -11.83
C GLN A 444 9.45 10.82 -12.93
N ILE A 445 9.86 12.08 -12.95
CA ILE A 445 10.91 12.59 -13.85
C ILE A 445 11.99 13.23 -12.99
N SER A 446 13.24 12.81 -13.13
CA SER A 446 14.35 13.39 -12.37
C SER A 446 15.38 14.07 -13.25
N MET A 447 15.85 15.23 -12.79
CA MET A 447 16.97 15.99 -13.34
C MET A 447 18.12 15.95 -12.35
N SER A 448 19.33 15.64 -12.81
CA SER A 448 20.51 15.63 -11.95
C SER A 448 21.63 16.49 -12.53
N ILE A 449 22.27 17.24 -11.64
CA ILE A 449 23.53 17.95 -11.91
C ILE A 449 24.62 17.20 -11.16
N ARG A 450 25.64 16.76 -11.89
CA ARG A 450 26.67 15.85 -11.38
C ARG A 450 28.05 16.24 -11.86
N ASN A 451 29.07 15.78 -11.14
CA ASN A 451 30.45 15.88 -11.61
C ASN A 451 30.76 14.80 -12.66
N THR A 452 31.46 15.21 -13.70
CA THR A 452 32.05 14.34 -14.71
C THR A 452 33.52 14.70 -14.91
N ALA A 453 34.27 13.87 -15.65
CA ALA A 453 35.66 14.15 -15.98
C ALA A 453 35.83 15.49 -16.74
N SER A 454 34.80 15.94 -17.45
CA SER A 454 34.76 17.19 -18.21
C SER A 454 34.17 18.38 -17.44
N GLY A 455 33.81 18.21 -16.17
CA GLY A 455 33.15 19.24 -15.35
C GLY A 455 31.71 18.90 -14.99
N LEU A 456 30.90 19.91 -14.68
CA LEU A 456 29.48 19.71 -14.37
C LEU A 456 28.73 19.26 -15.63
N SER A 457 27.84 18.30 -15.46
CA SER A 457 26.97 17.78 -16.51
C SER A 457 25.56 17.61 -15.97
N ARG A 458 24.57 17.89 -16.82
CA ARG A 458 23.16 17.76 -16.51
C ARG A 458 22.58 16.58 -17.27
N VAL A 459 21.73 15.80 -16.60
CA VAL A 459 20.96 14.73 -17.22
C VAL A 459 19.52 14.76 -16.74
N LEU A 460 18.60 14.44 -17.64
CA LEU A 460 17.17 14.33 -17.36
C LEU A 460 16.66 12.96 -17.83
N MET A 461 15.96 12.24 -16.96
CA MET A 461 15.33 10.96 -17.28
C MET A 461 14.15 10.70 -16.35
N GLY A 462 13.10 10.05 -16.85
CA GLY A 462 11.95 9.66 -16.03
C GLY A 462 11.74 8.15 -15.99
N GLN A 463 11.00 7.70 -14.99
CA GLN A 463 10.58 6.31 -14.82
C GLN A 463 9.09 6.22 -14.50
N THR A 464 8.50 5.13 -14.93
CA THR A 464 7.12 4.79 -14.59
C THR A 464 7.00 3.28 -14.48
N THR A 465 6.16 2.85 -13.55
CA THR A 465 5.77 1.45 -13.40
C THR A 465 4.27 1.32 -13.63
N LEU A 466 3.92 0.63 -14.71
CA LEU A 466 2.57 0.23 -15.08
C LEU A 466 2.42 -1.28 -14.91
N ARG A 467 1.34 -1.84 -15.47
CA ARG A 467 1.19 -3.29 -15.65
C ARG A 467 1.53 -3.65 -17.08
N TRP A 468 1.78 -4.93 -17.32
CA TRP A 468 1.80 -5.48 -18.67
C TRP A 468 0.54 -5.05 -19.44
N HIS A 469 0.71 -4.50 -20.63
CA HIS A 469 -0.38 -3.96 -21.43
C HIS A 469 -0.09 -4.14 -22.92
N GLY A 470 -1.15 -4.05 -23.74
CA GLY A 470 -1.06 -4.23 -25.18
C GLY A 470 -1.70 -3.06 -25.92
N ILE A 471 -1.00 -2.49 -26.90
CA ILE A 471 -1.51 -1.39 -27.73
C ILE A 471 -1.75 -1.91 -29.16
N TYR A 472 -2.94 -1.64 -29.69
CA TYR A 472 -3.28 -1.85 -31.09
C TYR A 472 -3.65 -0.49 -31.72
N SER A 473 -2.70 0.11 -32.41
CA SER A 473 -2.84 1.31 -33.21
C SER A 473 -1.88 1.24 -34.42
N PRO A 474 -2.23 0.47 -35.47
CA PRO A 474 -1.33 0.25 -36.61
C PRO A 474 -0.90 1.55 -37.31
N GLY A 475 -1.77 2.56 -37.35
CA GLY A 475 -1.45 3.88 -37.90
C GLY A 475 -0.41 4.67 -37.10
N LYS A 476 -0.12 4.26 -35.85
CA LYS A 476 0.95 4.78 -35.00
C LYS A 476 2.12 3.80 -34.86
N GLY A 477 2.15 2.73 -35.66
CA GLY A 477 3.19 1.69 -35.60
C GLY A 477 3.03 0.67 -34.47
N HIS A 478 1.88 0.65 -33.78
CA HIS A 478 1.63 -0.24 -32.64
C HIS A 478 0.69 -1.37 -33.03
N GLY A 479 1.15 -2.61 -32.96
CA GLY A 479 0.34 -3.76 -33.35
C GLY A 479 0.28 -3.98 -34.85
N GLU A 480 -0.17 -5.15 -35.24
CA GLU A 480 -0.30 -5.57 -36.64
C GLU A 480 -1.64 -6.29 -36.84
N THR A 481 -2.16 -6.24 -38.06
CA THR A 481 -3.33 -7.02 -38.42
C THR A 481 -2.85 -8.40 -38.89
N GLY A 482 -3.32 -9.46 -38.21
CA GLY A 482 -3.04 -10.82 -38.61
C GLY A 482 -3.55 -11.13 -40.02
N ASN A 483 -3.03 -12.20 -40.62
CA ASN A 483 -3.46 -12.66 -41.95
C ASN A 483 -4.97 -12.99 -42.02
N ASP A 484 -5.61 -13.22 -40.88
CA ASP A 484 -7.04 -13.47 -40.70
C ASP A 484 -7.87 -12.21 -40.42
N GLY A 485 -7.24 -11.03 -40.44
CA GLY A 485 -7.89 -9.76 -40.09
C GLY A 485 -7.93 -9.47 -38.59
N THR A 486 -7.42 -10.37 -37.74
CA THR A 486 -7.47 -10.20 -36.28
C THR A 486 -6.46 -9.16 -35.82
N PRO A 487 -6.83 -8.19 -34.96
CA PRO A 487 -5.89 -7.24 -34.38
C PRO A 487 -4.91 -7.94 -33.43
N VAL A 488 -3.61 -7.79 -33.69
CA VAL A 488 -2.52 -8.33 -32.85
C VAL A 488 -1.82 -7.16 -32.15
N PRO A 489 -2.17 -6.86 -30.88
CA PRO A 489 -1.55 -5.75 -30.16
C PRO A 489 -0.09 -6.04 -29.83
N TYR A 490 0.76 -5.02 -29.92
CA TYR A 490 2.12 -5.10 -29.36
C TYR A 490 2.06 -5.06 -27.85
N GLN A 491 2.75 -6.01 -27.22
CA GLN A 491 2.82 -6.13 -25.76
C GLN A 491 4.02 -5.32 -25.25
N TYR A 492 3.80 -4.57 -24.17
CA TYR A 492 4.79 -3.72 -23.54
C TYR A 492 5.08 -4.16 -22.11
N ASP A 493 6.35 -4.02 -21.74
CA ASP A 493 6.84 -4.20 -20.37
C ASP A 493 6.14 -3.20 -19.42
N PRO A 494 5.86 -3.57 -18.16
CA PRO A 494 5.40 -2.63 -17.14
C PRO A 494 6.31 -1.40 -16.93
N TYR A 495 7.61 -1.49 -17.20
CA TYR A 495 8.54 -0.39 -16.94
C TYR A 495 8.75 0.50 -18.15
N GLY A 496 8.49 1.81 -17.97
CA GLY A 496 8.69 2.83 -18.99
C GLY A 496 9.75 3.85 -18.59
N SER A 497 10.30 4.55 -19.58
CA SER A 497 11.30 5.60 -19.36
C SER A 497 11.02 6.84 -20.21
N PHE A 498 11.03 8.00 -19.57
CA PHE A 498 11.07 9.30 -20.26
C PHE A 498 12.52 9.61 -20.60
N SER A 499 12.87 9.59 -21.89
CA SER A 499 14.28 9.54 -22.31
C SER A 499 14.45 9.97 -23.76
N ARG A 500 15.70 10.08 -24.22
CA ARG A 500 16.03 10.10 -25.64
C ARG A 500 15.98 8.66 -26.16
N ALA A 501 15.01 8.36 -27.02
CA ALA A 501 14.93 7.06 -27.66
C ALA A 501 16.14 6.84 -28.60
N LYS A 502 16.90 5.75 -28.41
CA LYS A 502 17.73 5.18 -29.48
C LYS A 502 16.89 4.14 -30.20
N ASN A 503 16.80 4.27 -31.52
CA ASN A 503 15.99 3.43 -32.40
C ASN A 503 16.32 1.94 -32.26
N ASP A 504 15.44 1.22 -31.57
CA ASP A 504 14.67 0.09 -32.12
C ASP A 504 13.64 -0.36 -31.05
N GLU A 505 12.41 0.18 -31.12
CA GLU A 505 11.26 -0.34 -30.34
C GLU A 505 11.01 -1.85 -30.61
N ALA A 506 11.70 -2.44 -31.58
CA ALA A 506 11.75 -3.87 -31.87
C ALA A 506 12.36 -4.74 -30.74
N GLY A 507 12.77 -4.15 -29.62
CA GLY A 507 13.00 -4.84 -28.34
C GLY A 507 14.43 -5.32 -28.11
N ALA A 508 15.20 -5.64 -29.14
CA ALA A 508 16.59 -6.10 -28.99
C ALA A 508 17.60 -4.96 -28.72
N GLY A 509 17.27 -3.73 -29.13
CA GLY A 509 18.10 -2.53 -28.95
C GLY A 509 17.53 -1.50 -27.97
N TYR A 510 16.54 -1.87 -27.16
CA TYR A 510 15.90 -0.94 -26.21
C TYR A 510 16.89 -0.52 -25.12
N ALA A 511 17.47 0.68 -25.29
CA ALA A 511 18.45 1.28 -24.40
C ALA A 511 18.10 2.78 -24.20
N PRO A 512 17.16 3.10 -23.29
CA PRO A 512 16.77 4.48 -23.04
C PRO A 512 17.96 5.27 -22.49
N MET A 513 18.28 6.39 -23.13
CA MET A 513 19.38 7.26 -22.74
C MET A 513 18.84 8.55 -22.12
N PRO A 514 19.50 9.12 -21.09
CA PRO A 514 19.08 10.41 -20.56
C PRO A 514 19.12 11.49 -21.65
N ILE A 515 18.31 12.52 -21.41
CA ILE A 515 18.33 13.77 -22.14
C ILE A 515 19.49 14.60 -21.60
N GLU A 516 20.30 15.12 -22.51
CA GLU A 516 21.51 15.92 -22.24
C GLU A 516 21.43 17.27 -22.99
N ASP A 517 20.23 17.65 -23.45
CA ASP A 517 19.96 18.91 -24.13
C ASP A 517 19.68 20.00 -23.10
N ASP A 518 20.60 20.97 -23.00
CA ASP A 518 20.58 22.03 -22.02
C ASP A 518 19.36 22.95 -22.15
N ASP A 519 18.98 23.33 -23.37
CA ASP A 519 17.83 24.20 -23.62
C ASP A 519 16.53 23.50 -23.19
N TYR A 520 16.40 22.21 -23.48
CA TYR A 520 15.26 21.42 -23.05
C TYR A 520 15.20 21.26 -21.53
N MET A 521 16.35 21.07 -20.87
CA MET A 521 16.42 20.94 -19.42
C MET A 521 16.11 22.27 -18.71
N ASP A 522 16.52 23.41 -19.27
CA ASP A 522 16.17 24.73 -18.75
C ASP A 522 14.66 25.00 -18.87
N GLU A 523 14.05 24.62 -19.99
CA GLU A 523 12.61 24.69 -20.16
C GLU A 523 11.88 23.77 -19.17
N PHE A 524 12.35 22.53 -18.99
CA PHE A 524 11.81 21.60 -17.98
C PHE A 524 11.91 22.16 -16.56
N ALA A 525 13.07 22.70 -16.19
CA ALA A 525 13.29 23.29 -14.87
C ALA A 525 12.37 24.50 -14.64
N SER A 526 12.16 25.33 -15.67
CA SER A 526 11.22 26.45 -15.64
C SER A 526 9.77 25.99 -15.50
N ASP A 527 9.34 24.98 -16.28
CA ASP A 527 7.98 24.48 -16.29
C ASP A 527 7.57 23.88 -14.96
N PHE A 528 8.48 23.12 -14.33
CA PHE A 528 8.26 22.53 -13.00
C PHE A 528 8.80 23.39 -11.85
N ARG A 529 9.27 24.61 -12.13
CA ARG A 529 9.73 25.59 -11.13
C ARG A 529 10.78 25.03 -10.17
N LEU A 530 11.75 24.31 -10.70
CA LEU A 530 12.86 23.74 -9.93
C LEU A 530 13.80 24.84 -9.43
N LEU A 531 14.32 24.67 -8.21
CA LEU A 531 15.23 25.62 -7.55
C LEU A 531 16.71 25.39 -7.86
N ARG A 532 17.08 24.21 -8.36
CA ARG A 532 18.46 23.72 -8.43
C ARG A 532 19.50 24.69 -9.01
N GLY A 533 19.15 25.46 -10.04
CA GLY A 533 20.13 26.26 -10.79
C GLY A 533 21.29 25.39 -11.27
N ASP A 534 22.53 25.80 -10.99
CA ASP A 534 23.76 25.04 -11.35
C ASP A 534 24.31 24.17 -10.20
N MET A 535 23.58 24.04 -9.09
CA MET A 535 24.06 23.28 -7.93
C MET A 535 23.93 21.77 -8.12
N ARG A 536 24.98 21.04 -7.71
CA ARG A 536 25.01 19.57 -7.75
C ARG A 536 23.85 18.96 -6.94
N GLY A 537 23.36 17.82 -7.43
CA GLY A 537 22.34 17.01 -6.77
C GLY A 537 21.27 16.47 -7.73
N LEU A 538 20.10 16.14 -7.17
CA LEU A 538 18.97 15.49 -7.83
C LEU A 538 17.65 16.21 -7.52
N SER A 539 16.94 16.65 -8.57
CA SER A 539 15.57 17.13 -8.49
C SER A 539 14.64 16.06 -9.05
N VAL A 540 13.67 15.61 -8.26
CA VAL A 540 12.66 14.62 -8.65
C VAL A 540 11.30 15.31 -8.73
N VAL A 541 10.65 15.23 -9.88
CA VAL A 541 9.29 15.70 -10.11
C VAL A 541 8.34 14.51 -10.02
N ILE A 542 7.37 14.61 -9.10
CA ILE A 542 6.27 13.66 -8.92
C ILE A 542 4.99 14.32 -9.49
N PRO A 543 4.59 14.00 -10.73
CA PRO A 543 3.37 14.53 -11.34
C PRO A 543 2.14 13.94 -10.69
N GLN A 544 1.10 14.77 -10.53
CA GLN A 544 -0.15 14.44 -9.87
C GLN A 544 0.07 13.65 -8.57
N PRO A 545 0.74 14.22 -7.57
CA PRO A 545 0.97 13.53 -6.31
C PRO A 545 -0.39 13.16 -5.70
N ARG A 546 -0.42 12.05 -4.96
CA ARG A 546 -1.61 11.65 -4.18
C ARG A 546 -2.08 12.82 -3.31
N HIS A 547 -3.39 12.92 -3.09
CA HIS A 547 -4.00 14.07 -2.41
C HIS A 547 -3.36 14.37 -1.04
N GLU A 548 -3.06 13.32 -0.28
CA GLU A 548 -2.41 13.41 1.03
C GLU A 548 -0.97 13.97 1.01
N LEU A 549 -0.29 13.94 -0.14
CA LEU A 549 1.05 14.52 -0.32
C LEU A 549 1.01 16.00 -0.74
N ARG A 550 -0.18 16.58 -0.90
CA ARG A 550 -0.37 18.01 -1.25
C ARG A 550 -0.53 18.90 -0.03
N ASP A 551 -0.61 18.30 1.16
CA ASP A 551 -0.67 19.02 2.41
C ASP A 551 0.75 19.18 3.00
N PRO A 552 1.27 20.43 3.11
CA PRO A 552 2.61 20.66 3.64
C PRO A 552 2.74 20.26 5.12
N ALA A 553 1.68 20.38 5.93
CA ALA A 553 1.71 20.03 7.35
C ALA A 553 1.77 18.51 7.54
N VAL A 554 1.04 17.75 6.71
CA VAL A 554 1.12 16.28 6.68
C VAL A 554 2.54 15.81 6.34
N LEU A 555 3.17 16.43 5.34
CA LEU A 555 4.58 16.14 5.01
C LEU A 555 5.52 16.48 6.17
N ALA A 556 5.34 17.64 6.81
CA ALA A 556 6.15 18.07 7.95
C ALA A 556 6.09 17.05 9.11
N ARG A 557 4.88 16.65 9.53
CA ARG A 557 4.69 15.64 10.58
C ARG A 557 5.33 14.31 10.25
N ALA A 558 5.19 13.84 9.01
CA ALA A 558 5.78 12.58 8.59
C ALA A 558 7.31 12.61 8.52
N ILE A 559 7.89 13.74 8.08
CA ILE A 559 9.34 13.93 8.04
C ILE A 559 9.92 13.99 9.45
N ILE A 560 9.30 14.76 10.37
CA ILE A 560 9.70 14.82 11.78
C ILE A 560 9.63 13.42 12.39
N ALA A 561 8.51 12.70 12.18
CA ALA A 561 8.35 11.33 12.68
C ALA A 561 9.48 10.38 12.27
N ARG A 562 10.01 10.57 11.06
CA ARG A 562 11.04 9.72 10.46
C ARG A 562 12.47 10.18 10.71
N TRP A 563 12.71 11.47 10.89
CA TRP A 563 14.06 12.07 10.79
C TRP A 563 14.40 13.09 11.87
N TRP A 564 13.57 13.29 12.90
CA TRP A 564 13.83 14.30 13.93
C TRP A 564 15.22 14.17 14.58
N VAL A 565 15.76 12.96 14.78
CA VAL A 565 17.11 12.76 15.31
C VAL A 565 18.17 13.28 14.33
N ALA A 566 18.08 12.94 13.05
CA ALA A 566 19.02 13.46 12.05
C ALA A 566 18.94 15.00 11.91
N ILE A 567 17.74 15.57 12.04
CA ILE A 567 17.54 17.02 12.00
C ILE A 567 18.14 17.67 13.24
N LYS A 568 17.88 17.10 14.43
CA LYS A 568 18.38 17.60 15.71
C LYS A 568 19.91 17.55 15.81
N GLU A 569 20.54 16.57 15.18
CA GLU A 569 21.99 16.39 15.12
C GLU A 569 22.68 17.21 14.00
N ASP A 570 21.97 18.14 13.35
CA ASP A 570 22.48 18.92 12.21
C ASP A 570 23.00 18.05 11.05
N LYS A 571 22.42 16.87 10.85
CA LYS A 571 22.75 15.95 9.74
C LYS A 571 21.79 16.06 8.56
N LEU A 572 20.71 16.83 8.72
CA LEU A 572 19.68 17.06 7.71
C LEU A 572 18.98 18.39 7.98
N THR A 573 18.81 19.20 6.93
CA THR A 573 17.88 20.34 6.94
C THR A 573 16.75 20.07 5.96
N VAL A 574 15.52 20.44 6.32
CA VAL A 574 14.34 20.23 5.47
C VAL A 574 13.60 21.53 5.25
N ARG A 575 13.20 21.82 4.02
CA ARG A 575 12.27 22.90 3.69
C ARG A 575 11.07 22.38 2.93
N ILE A 576 9.89 22.81 3.33
CA ILE A 576 8.63 22.47 2.67
C ILE A 576 8.03 23.76 2.14
N ARG A 577 7.72 23.76 0.85
CA ARG A 577 7.22 24.92 0.11
C ARG A 577 5.86 24.59 -0.49
N HIS A 578 4.93 25.54 -0.47
CA HIS A 578 3.64 25.43 -1.14
C HIS A 578 3.47 26.62 -2.08
N ASN A 579 3.27 26.34 -3.36
CA ASN A 579 3.06 27.32 -4.41
C ASN A 579 4.16 28.40 -4.49
N GLY A 580 5.39 28.02 -4.15
CA GLY A 580 6.58 28.87 -4.19
C GLY A 580 6.89 29.62 -2.89
N VAL A 581 6.07 29.47 -1.86
CA VAL A 581 6.27 30.07 -0.54
C VAL A 581 6.79 29.01 0.42
N ASP A 582 7.81 29.34 1.20
CA ASP A 582 8.33 28.46 2.24
C ASP A 582 7.32 28.42 3.40
N VAL A 583 6.77 27.23 3.68
CA VAL A 583 5.77 27.00 4.74
C VAL A 583 6.47 26.51 6.00
N PHE A 584 7.40 25.57 5.86
CA PHE A 584 8.19 25.04 6.97
C PHE A 584 9.67 25.05 6.60
N THR A 585 10.50 25.49 7.54
CA THR A 585 11.95 25.26 7.53
C THR A 585 12.26 24.51 8.81
N ILE A 586 12.77 23.28 8.69
CA ILE A 586 12.97 22.34 9.78
C ILE A 586 14.47 22.03 9.86
N ASP A 587 15.12 22.62 10.85
CA ASP A 587 16.50 22.36 11.25
C ASP A 587 16.58 22.17 12.77
N SER A 588 17.78 21.97 13.33
CA SER A 588 17.96 21.77 14.77
C SER A 588 17.43 22.93 15.62
N SER A 589 17.41 24.15 15.08
CA SER A 589 16.99 25.37 15.77
C SER A 589 15.49 25.64 15.69
N THR A 590 14.84 25.23 14.60
CA THR A 590 13.41 25.43 14.38
C THR A 590 12.54 24.21 14.71
N LEU A 591 13.14 23.04 14.93
CA LEU A 591 12.41 21.77 15.12
C LEU A 591 11.31 21.84 16.19
N ARG A 592 11.58 22.45 17.36
CA ARG A 592 10.60 22.57 18.44
C ARG A 592 9.44 23.50 18.06
N GLU A 593 9.74 24.67 17.51
CA GLU A 593 8.74 25.63 17.04
C GLU A 593 7.80 24.98 16.01
N VAL A 594 8.36 24.23 15.05
CA VAL A 594 7.56 23.52 14.06
C VAL A 594 6.71 22.41 14.69
N ILE A 595 7.20 21.70 15.70
CA ILE A 595 6.41 20.70 16.43
C ILE A 595 5.23 21.36 17.15
N ASP A 596 5.45 22.52 17.77
CA ASP A 596 4.40 23.26 18.50
C ASP A 596 3.31 23.79 17.57
N ASP A 597 3.68 24.20 16.36
CA ASP A 597 2.76 24.77 15.36
C ASP A 597 1.91 23.72 14.61
N LEU A 598 2.32 22.44 14.63
CA LEU A 598 1.64 21.38 13.89
C LEU A 598 0.48 20.76 14.69
N ASP A 599 -0.66 20.56 14.03
CA ASP A 599 -1.77 19.78 14.58
C ASP A 599 -1.46 18.28 14.49
N TRP A 600 -1.03 17.69 15.60
CA TRP A 600 -0.75 16.26 15.73
C TRP A 600 -2.00 15.42 16.01
N ASP A 601 -3.10 16.05 16.42
CA ASP A 601 -4.36 15.35 16.67
C ASP A 601 -5.05 14.98 15.35
N ALA A 602 -4.80 15.73 14.29
CA ALA A 602 -5.22 15.43 12.93
C ALA A 602 -4.66 14.09 12.38
N GLU A 603 -3.54 13.60 12.92
CA GLU A 603 -2.99 12.31 12.47
C GLU A 603 -3.89 11.15 12.89
N PRO A 604 -4.16 10.18 12.00
CA PRO A 604 -4.92 8.99 12.37
C PRO A 604 -4.07 8.09 13.27
N ASP A 605 -4.70 7.39 14.21
CA ASP A 605 -4.01 6.43 15.09
C ASP A 605 -3.31 5.30 14.33
N LYS A 606 -3.84 4.96 13.15
CA LYS A 606 -3.40 3.83 12.34
C LYS A 606 -3.21 4.23 10.89
N ILE A 607 -2.21 3.65 10.24
CA ILE A 607 -1.84 3.91 8.85
C ILE A 607 -1.60 2.62 8.05
N GLY A 608 -1.67 2.79 6.73
CA GLY A 608 -1.38 1.77 5.74
C GLY A 608 -2.34 0.58 5.73
N SER A 609 -2.07 -0.37 4.83
CA SER A 609 -2.95 -1.51 4.54
C SER A 609 -3.13 -2.49 5.70
N GLN A 610 -2.18 -2.53 6.65
CA GLN A 610 -2.26 -3.39 7.83
C GLN A 610 -2.76 -2.66 9.09
N ARG A 611 -3.07 -1.36 8.98
CA ARG A 611 -3.53 -0.51 10.10
C ARG A 611 -2.54 -0.54 11.27
N GLU A 612 -1.26 -0.38 10.95
CA GLU A 612 -0.19 -0.25 11.94
C GLU A 612 -0.32 1.08 12.69
N ARG A 613 0.23 1.19 13.91
CA ARG A 613 0.25 2.48 14.63
C ARG A 613 0.96 3.54 13.78
N ASN A 614 0.37 4.71 13.64
CA ASN A 614 1.01 5.82 12.94
C ASN A 614 2.20 6.35 13.76
N PRO A 615 3.45 6.33 13.25
CA PRO A 615 4.58 6.88 13.97
C PRO A 615 4.51 8.39 14.15
N ALA A 616 3.71 9.09 13.33
CA ALA A 616 3.44 10.52 13.53
C ALA A 616 2.35 10.79 14.58
N LYS A 617 1.64 9.76 15.10
CA LYS A 617 0.64 9.95 16.14
C LYS A 617 1.30 10.01 17.53
N LEU A 618 1.86 11.18 17.84
CA LEU A 618 2.41 11.56 19.13
C LEU A 618 1.85 12.93 19.54
N THR A 619 1.72 13.18 20.85
CA THR A 619 1.35 14.53 21.34
C THR A 619 2.57 15.44 21.37
N ILE A 620 2.35 16.75 21.48
CA ILE A 620 3.44 17.73 21.63
C ILE A 620 4.30 17.40 22.84
N GLU A 621 3.69 17.05 23.98
CA GLU A 621 4.42 16.69 25.20
C GLU A 621 5.27 15.43 25.02
N GLN A 622 4.81 14.47 24.22
CA GLN A 622 5.59 13.27 23.89
C GLN A 622 6.78 13.62 23.00
N TRP A 623 6.62 14.54 22.05
CA TRP A 623 7.71 15.05 21.23
C TRP A 623 8.75 15.81 22.05
N ASP A 624 8.31 16.73 22.92
CA ASP A 624 9.19 17.45 23.83
C ASP A 624 9.94 16.50 24.75
N ALA A 625 9.27 15.49 25.31
CA ALA A 625 9.92 14.51 26.15
C ALA A 625 11.01 13.72 25.40
N LEU A 626 10.82 13.43 24.10
CA LEU A 626 11.84 12.79 23.27
C LEU A 626 13.02 13.72 22.97
N LEU A 627 12.76 14.99 22.69
CA LEU A 627 13.79 16.00 22.43
C LEU A 627 14.59 16.33 23.68
N ASP A 628 13.93 16.47 24.84
CA ASP A 628 14.57 16.66 26.14
C ASP A 628 15.45 15.46 26.50
N LEU A 629 14.96 14.24 26.24
CA LEU A 629 15.71 13.02 26.47
C LEU A 629 16.94 12.92 25.55
N HIS A 630 16.83 13.38 24.30
CA HIS A 630 17.97 13.50 23.39
C HIS A 630 18.97 14.54 23.89
N ASP A 631 18.51 15.76 24.23
CA ASP A 631 19.36 16.84 24.74
C ASP A 631 20.11 16.42 26.00
N TRP A 632 19.44 15.69 26.91
CA TRP A 632 20.06 15.13 28.11
C TRP A 632 21.13 14.07 27.80
N ALA A 633 20.94 13.26 26.76
CA ALA A 633 21.84 12.17 26.41
C ALA A 633 23.19 12.63 25.83
N GLU A 634 23.29 13.90 25.38
CA GLU A 634 24.53 14.45 24.85
C GLU A 634 25.55 14.81 25.95
N ASP A 635 25.09 15.10 27.18
CA ASP A 635 25.94 15.35 28.36
C ASP A 635 25.31 14.76 29.64
N PRO A 636 25.18 13.42 29.74
CA PRO A 636 24.56 12.78 30.87
C PRO A 636 25.53 12.78 32.08
N PRO A 637 25.03 12.95 33.32
CA PRO A 637 25.88 12.84 34.49
C PRO A 637 26.42 11.41 34.64
N ASP A 638 27.70 11.26 35.03
CA ASP A 638 28.40 9.97 35.13
C ASP A 638 27.62 8.91 35.93
N GLU A 639 26.92 9.31 36.99
CA GLU A 639 26.11 8.40 37.81
C GLU A 639 24.86 7.82 37.12
N ALA A 640 24.45 8.41 35.99
CA ALA A 640 23.31 7.99 35.17
C ALA A 640 23.70 7.16 33.94
N VAL A 641 24.99 6.97 33.71
CA VAL A 641 25.53 6.17 32.60
C VAL A 641 25.86 4.77 33.08
N PHE A 642 25.29 3.76 32.41
CA PHE A 642 25.46 2.35 32.75
C PHE A 642 25.94 1.58 31.52
N GLU A 643 27.13 1.02 31.61
CA GLU A 643 27.69 0.21 30.53
C GLU A 643 27.47 -1.28 30.80
N THR A 644 26.94 -2.00 29.82
CA THR A 644 26.83 -3.47 29.91
C THR A 644 28.19 -4.11 29.69
N SER A 645 28.45 -5.23 30.35
CA SER A 645 29.50 -6.15 29.89
C SER A 645 29.20 -6.67 28.48
N GLU A 646 30.25 -7.06 27.74
CA GLU A 646 30.11 -7.47 26.34
C GLU A 646 29.19 -8.70 26.20
N ALA A 647 28.17 -8.58 25.35
CA ALA A 647 27.27 -9.67 25.02
C ALA A 647 27.79 -10.51 23.86
N GLY A 648 27.69 -11.83 23.99
CA GLY A 648 28.39 -12.77 23.12
C GLY A 648 29.88 -12.84 23.46
N CYS A 649 30.71 -13.19 22.47
CA CYS A 649 32.17 -13.22 22.59
C CYS A 649 32.83 -13.00 21.22
N GLU A 650 34.11 -12.65 21.22
CA GLU A 650 34.91 -12.35 20.02
C GLU A 650 35.00 -13.52 19.02
N TYR A 651 34.88 -14.78 19.48
CA TYR A 651 35.03 -15.98 18.62
C TYR A 651 33.74 -16.80 18.47
N SER A 652 32.58 -16.16 18.59
CA SER A 652 31.25 -16.70 18.25
C SER A 652 30.91 -18.05 18.94
N SER A 653 31.35 -18.29 20.16
CA SER A 653 30.98 -19.48 20.94
C SER A 653 29.69 -19.29 21.75
N GLN A 654 29.23 -18.05 21.92
CA GLN A 654 28.07 -17.71 22.74
C GLN A 654 27.15 -16.73 22.01
N ALA A 655 25.86 -17.05 21.98
CA ALA A 655 24.83 -16.14 21.46
C ALA A 655 24.70 -14.91 22.38
N PRO A 656 24.56 -13.69 21.83
CA PRO A 656 24.27 -12.50 22.62
C PRO A 656 22.96 -12.61 23.41
N SER A 657 22.95 -12.12 24.64
CA SER A 657 21.77 -12.01 25.50
C SER A 657 21.97 -10.88 26.51
N TRP A 658 20.87 -10.36 27.06
CA TRP A 658 20.86 -9.38 28.16
C TRP A 658 21.18 -9.98 29.54
N GLU A 659 21.08 -11.31 29.68
CA GLU A 659 21.22 -11.99 30.96
C GLU A 659 22.65 -11.86 31.51
N GLY A 660 22.76 -11.38 32.76
CA GLY A 660 24.03 -11.16 33.44
C GLY A 660 24.91 -10.06 32.83
N LYS A 661 24.35 -9.20 31.97
CA LYS A 661 25.13 -8.13 31.30
C LYS A 661 25.27 -6.85 32.10
N LEU A 662 24.30 -6.58 32.97
CA LEU A 662 24.39 -5.56 34.01
C LEU A 662 24.67 -6.28 35.34
N SER A 663 25.56 -5.71 36.16
CA SER A 663 25.77 -6.21 37.52
C SER A 663 24.53 -5.97 38.39
N GLU A 664 24.38 -6.73 39.48
CA GLU A 664 23.28 -6.52 40.43
C GLU A 664 23.28 -5.08 40.98
N GLU A 665 24.46 -4.55 41.28
CA GLU A 665 24.63 -3.15 41.72
C GLU A 665 24.18 -2.13 40.66
N GLN A 666 24.51 -2.36 39.37
CA GLN A 666 24.03 -1.49 38.29
C GLN A 666 22.51 -1.57 38.17
N VAL A 667 21.93 -2.78 38.23
CA VAL A 667 20.48 -2.97 38.16
C VAL A 667 19.77 -2.25 39.31
N ASP A 668 20.29 -2.34 40.53
CA ASP A 668 19.70 -1.67 41.69
C ASP A 668 19.82 -0.14 41.60
N ARG A 669 20.94 0.39 41.09
CA ARG A 669 21.10 1.83 40.81
C ARG A 669 20.15 2.32 39.72
N ILE A 670 19.98 1.55 38.64
CA ILE A 670 19.02 1.87 37.57
C ILE A 670 17.60 1.89 38.15
N LYS A 671 17.21 0.86 38.91
CA LYS A 671 15.90 0.81 39.57
C LYS A 671 15.66 2.02 40.48
N GLU A 672 16.66 2.38 41.30
CA GLU A 672 16.56 3.50 42.20
C GLU A 672 16.33 4.82 41.44
N ARG A 673 17.12 5.10 40.40
CA ARG A 673 16.94 6.28 39.54
C ARG A 673 15.57 6.31 38.86
N LEU A 674 15.18 5.22 38.21
CA LEU A 674 13.86 5.11 37.57
C LEU A 674 12.71 5.23 38.58
N SER A 675 12.89 4.79 39.83
CA SER A 675 11.86 4.98 40.86
C SER A 675 11.68 6.44 41.28
N ARG A 676 12.70 7.28 41.07
CA ARG A 676 12.68 8.73 41.32
C ARG A 676 12.20 9.55 40.12
N GLY A 677 11.89 8.92 38.99
CA GLY A 677 11.54 9.64 37.76
C GLY A 677 12.72 10.20 36.98
N GLU A 678 13.95 9.80 37.34
CA GLU A 678 15.19 10.29 36.73
C GLU A 678 15.53 9.53 35.44
N GLU A 679 16.24 10.20 34.52
CA GLU A 679 16.75 9.66 33.26
C GLU A 679 17.93 8.70 33.49
N CYS A 680 18.04 7.70 32.61
CA CYS A 680 19.14 6.74 32.57
C CYS A 680 19.63 6.54 31.13
N LEU A 681 20.96 6.45 30.97
CA LEU A 681 21.61 6.04 29.73
C LEU A 681 22.24 4.66 29.93
N ILE A 682 21.82 3.67 29.13
CA ILE A 682 22.37 2.33 29.16
C ILE A 682 23.09 2.05 27.84
N MET A 683 24.41 1.85 27.91
CA MET A 683 25.28 1.53 26.78
C MET A 683 25.38 0.02 26.62
N MET A 684 24.64 -0.52 25.65
CA MET A 684 24.69 -1.94 25.30
C MET A 684 25.92 -2.22 24.43
N ARG A 685 26.67 -3.27 24.76
CA ARG A 685 27.83 -3.74 23.98
C ARG A 685 27.61 -5.18 23.54
N VAL A 686 27.74 -5.45 22.24
CA VAL A 686 27.45 -6.76 21.65
C VAL A 686 28.44 -7.13 20.55
N TRP A 687 28.94 -8.36 20.57
CA TRP A 687 29.77 -8.89 19.50
C TRP A 687 28.92 -9.29 18.28
N VAL A 688 29.25 -8.74 17.11
CA VAL A 688 28.58 -9.01 15.84
C VAL A 688 29.49 -9.78 14.90
N HIS A 689 28.99 -10.89 14.37
CA HIS A 689 29.76 -11.87 13.60
C HIS A 689 29.29 -11.93 12.15
N LYS A 690 30.03 -11.29 11.24
CA LYS A 690 29.79 -11.39 9.80
C LYS A 690 30.56 -12.59 9.26
N ILE A 691 29.88 -13.48 8.56
CA ILE A 691 30.49 -14.65 7.93
C ILE A 691 31.13 -14.18 6.61
N PRO A 692 32.44 -14.39 6.42
CA PRO A 692 33.12 -14.01 5.18
C PRO A 692 32.56 -14.76 3.96
N GLU A 693 32.40 -14.06 2.82
CA GLU A 693 31.83 -14.63 1.60
C GLU A 693 32.68 -15.74 0.97
N ASP A 694 33.97 -15.78 1.27
CA ASP A 694 34.97 -16.72 0.76
C ASP A 694 35.11 -17.99 1.60
N LEU A 695 34.51 -18.04 2.79
CA LEU A 695 34.62 -19.15 3.72
C LEU A 695 33.29 -19.87 3.84
N GLU A 696 33.08 -20.90 3.02
CA GLU A 696 32.00 -21.88 3.18
C GLU A 696 32.18 -22.69 4.49
N GLY A 697 31.83 -22.08 5.62
CA GLY A 697 31.30 -22.78 6.79
C GLY A 697 32.26 -23.38 7.81
N GLN A 698 33.54 -22.99 7.89
CA GLN A 698 34.46 -23.58 8.89
C GLN A 698 35.29 -22.62 9.74
N TYR A 699 35.34 -21.32 9.46
CA TYR A 699 36.08 -20.38 10.29
C TYR A 699 35.29 -19.09 10.51
N TYR A 700 34.94 -18.84 11.77
CA TYR A 700 34.38 -17.56 12.21
C TYR A 700 35.57 -16.64 12.43
N GLY A 701 35.73 -15.62 11.57
CA GLY A 701 36.65 -14.53 11.89
C GLY A 701 36.27 -13.86 13.21
N PRO A 702 37.18 -13.08 13.82
CA PRO A 702 36.84 -12.34 15.02
C PRO A 702 35.62 -11.44 14.74
N GLY A 703 34.66 -11.47 15.65
CA GLY A 703 33.52 -10.56 15.62
C GLY A 703 33.99 -9.12 15.70
N LYS A 704 33.11 -8.18 15.32
CA LYS A 704 33.30 -6.76 15.59
C LYS A 704 32.38 -6.34 16.70
N LEU A 705 32.91 -5.64 17.68
CA LEU A 705 32.10 -5.10 18.77
C LEU A 705 31.19 -3.99 18.24
N GLY A 706 29.89 -4.14 18.49
CA GLY A 706 28.86 -3.17 18.21
C GLY A 706 28.28 -2.61 19.51
N SER A 707 27.61 -1.48 19.41
CA SER A 707 26.93 -0.86 20.54
C SER A 707 25.59 -0.22 20.16
N ALA A 708 24.73 -0.06 21.16
CA ALA A 708 23.52 0.74 21.08
C ALA A 708 23.32 1.50 22.39
N GLU A 709 22.76 2.70 22.28
CA GLU A 709 22.43 3.57 23.40
C GLU A 709 20.95 3.43 23.71
N PHE A 710 20.62 3.16 24.97
CA PHE A 710 19.24 3.14 25.46
C PHE A 710 19.08 4.28 26.45
N VAL A 711 18.50 5.38 25.99
CA VAL A 711 18.13 6.52 26.84
C VAL A 711 16.68 6.32 27.24
N LEU A 712 16.37 6.33 28.54
CA LEU A 712 15.00 6.16 28.99
C LEU A 712 14.68 6.95 30.26
N LYS A 713 13.41 7.35 30.37
CA LYS A 713 12.80 7.99 31.53
C LYS A 713 11.46 7.32 31.84
N PRO A 714 11.10 7.12 33.12
CA PRO A 714 9.79 6.61 33.50
C PRO A 714 8.65 7.49 32.99
N ALA A 715 7.56 6.88 32.52
CA ALA A 715 6.41 7.58 31.98
C ALA A 715 5.10 6.90 32.41
N ASN A 716 4.03 7.69 32.50
CA ASN A 716 2.68 7.16 32.63
C ASN A 716 2.15 6.68 31.25
N GLU A 717 0.97 6.06 31.24
CA GLU A 717 0.35 5.52 30.02
C GLU A 717 0.10 6.57 28.93
N ALA A 718 -0.20 7.83 29.31
CA ALA A 718 -0.43 8.91 28.36
C ALA A 718 0.87 9.41 27.72
N MET A 719 1.98 9.38 28.46
CA MET A 719 3.28 9.91 28.01
C MET A 719 4.19 8.86 27.38
N GLN A 720 3.88 7.56 27.52
CA GLN A 720 4.78 6.51 27.06
C GLN A 720 4.98 6.56 25.52
N THR A 721 6.24 6.56 25.10
CA THR A 721 6.62 6.54 23.69
C THR A 721 8.03 5.98 23.54
N GLN A 722 8.30 5.23 22.47
CA GLN A 722 9.64 4.71 22.21
C GLN A 722 10.00 4.88 20.74
N VAL A 723 11.15 5.51 20.52
CA VAL A 723 11.73 5.74 19.21
C VAL A 723 13.01 4.93 19.10
N TYR A 724 13.06 4.09 18.06
CA TYR A 724 14.26 3.35 17.69
C TYR A 724 14.85 3.99 16.46
N THR A 725 16.14 4.30 16.48
CA THR A 725 16.82 4.94 15.35
C THR A 725 18.01 4.14 14.85
N ARG A 726 18.25 4.27 13.54
CA ARG A 726 19.46 3.78 12.87
C ARG A 726 19.94 4.85 11.88
N ARG A 727 21.17 5.33 12.05
CA ARG A 727 21.76 6.48 11.34
C ARG A 727 20.84 7.72 11.34
N GLY A 728 20.26 8.03 12.49
CA GLY A 728 19.29 9.12 12.66
C GLY A 728 17.91 8.90 12.00
N MET A 729 17.65 7.76 11.36
CA MET A 729 16.33 7.40 10.82
C MET A 729 15.51 6.61 11.85
N THR A 730 14.26 7.00 12.09
CA THR A 730 13.32 6.27 12.96
C THR A 730 12.81 4.98 12.31
N ILE A 731 12.82 3.88 13.07
CA ILE A 731 12.25 2.57 12.73
C ILE A 731 10.86 2.43 13.40
N PRO A 732 9.76 2.61 12.65
CA PRO A 732 8.45 2.99 13.20
C PRO A 732 7.72 1.85 13.90
N PHE A 733 7.89 0.61 13.46
CA PHE A 733 7.14 -0.55 13.98
C PHE A 733 7.99 -1.42 14.91
N SER A 734 8.96 -0.80 15.58
CA SER A 734 9.80 -1.45 16.59
C SER A 734 8.99 -1.84 17.83
N VAL A 735 9.51 -2.82 18.59
CA VAL A 735 8.82 -3.39 19.73
C VAL A 735 8.69 -2.37 20.86
N GLN A 736 7.45 -2.06 21.20
CA GLN A 736 7.12 -1.16 22.31
C GLN A 736 7.03 -1.94 23.64
N SER A 737 7.30 -1.24 24.74
CA SER A 737 7.05 -1.69 26.11
C SER A 737 6.41 -0.56 26.91
N ASP A 738 5.65 -0.90 27.93
CA ASP A 738 4.93 0.12 28.69
C ASP A 738 5.85 0.82 29.71
N GLY A 739 5.48 2.04 30.10
CA GLY A 739 6.03 2.72 31.27
C GLY A 739 7.26 3.61 31.06
N TYR A 740 7.65 3.89 29.81
CA TYR A 740 8.80 4.76 29.53
C TYR A 740 8.57 5.70 28.34
N VAL A 741 9.23 6.86 28.41
CA VAL A 741 9.73 7.58 27.23
C VAL A 741 11.13 7.04 26.95
N ALA A 742 11.39 6.54 25.75
CA ALA A 742 12.68 5.95 25.42
C ALA A 742 13.17 6.33 24.02
N LEU A 743 14.47 6.60 23.92
CA LEU A 743 15.21 6.78 22.68
C LEU A 743 16.30 5.71 22.59
N ILE A 744 16.27 4.92 21.51
CA ILE A 744 17.23 3.85 21.26
C ILE A 744 18.03 4.22 20.02
N ARG A 745 19.34 4.47 20.16
CA ARG A 745 20.24 4.84 19.05
C ARG A 745 21.17 3.68 18.71
N CYS A 746 21.20 3.29 17.44
CA CYS A 746 22.02 2.18 16.94
C CYS A 746 22.90 2.63 15.76
N ASP A 747 23.85 3.53 16.03
CA ASP A 747 24.58 4.26 14.99
C ASP A 747 26.09 3.96 14.99
N GLY A 748 26.70 3.87 13.80
CA GLY A 748 28.16 3.93 13.66
C GLY A 748 28.94 2.68 14.09
N THR A 749 28.27 1.55 14.32
CA THR A 749 28.93 0.30 14.77
C THR A 749 28.56 -0.93 13.94
N SER A 750 29.23 -2.06 14.18
CA SER A 750 28.91 -3.34 13.49
C SER A 750 27.46 -3.80 13.73
N LEU A 751 26.83 -3.36 14.83
CA LEU A 751 25.42 -3.64 15.12
C LEU A 751 24.50 -2.98 14.09
N GLU A 752 24.84 -1.78 13.65
CA GLU A 752 24.07 -1.06 12.63
C GLU A 752 24.02 -1.84 11.30
N GLU A 753 25.13 -2.48 10.90
CA GLU A 753 25.19 -3.27 9.65
C GLU A 753 24.21 -4.45 9.66
N ILE A 754 24.15 -5.18 10.79
CA ILE A 754 23.25 -6.34 10.91
C ILE A 754 21.80 -5.91 11.08
N LEU A 755 21.53 -4.80 11.78
CA LEU A 755 20.20 -4.22 11.88
C LEU A 755 19.68 -3.79 10.51
N ARG A 756 20.53 -3.14 9.68
CA ARG A 756 20.19 -2.81 8.29
C ARG A 756 19.85 -4.04 7.45
N ASP A 757 20.54 -5.17 7.65
CA ASP A 757 20.21 -6.43 6.97
C ASP A 757 18.95 -7.11 7.53
N SER A 758 18.54 -6.78 8.75
CA SER A 758 17.31 -7.25 9.38
C SER A 758 16.06 -6.53 8.90
N GLU A 759 16.23 -5.36 8.28
CA GLU A 759 15.13 -4.52 7.81
C GLU A 759 14.57 -5.03 6.48
N GLY A 760 13.25 -4.90 6.32
CA GLY A 760 12.60 -5.02 5.02
C GLY A 760 12.85 -3.82 4.09
N PRO A 761 12.34 -3.86 2.84
CA PRO A 761 12.58 -2.81 1.85
C PRO A 761 12.18 -1.40 2.25
N ALA A 762 11.13 -1.25 3.07
CA ALA A 762 10.61 0.04 3.51
C ALA A 762 11.12 0.45 4.91
N HIS A 763 12.13 -0.24 5.47
CA HIS A 763 12.78 0.15 6.74
C HIS A 763 11.79 0.36 7.90
N LEU A 764 10.85 -0.60 8.06
CA LEU A 764 9.70 -0.48 8.97
C LEU A 764 9.97 -1.05 10.36
N GLU A 765 10.66 -2.18 10.42
CA GLU A 765 10.96 -2.91 11.65
C GLU A 765 12.23 -3.73 11.47
N TRP A 766 12.86 -4.08 12.58
CA TRP A 766 13.97 -5.03 12.62
C TRP A 766 13.44 -6.46 12.70
N GLU A 767 13.42 -7.16 11.57
CA GLU A 767 12.96 -8.55 11.52
C GLU A 767 14.09 -9.50 11.91
N ARG A 768 14.10 -9.98 13.17
CA ARG A 768 15.02 -11.04 13.63
C ARG A 768 15.02 -12.31 12.76
N GLY A 769 13.91 -12.55 12.04
CA GLY A 769 13.73 -13.67 11.11
C GLY A 769 14.02 -13.36 9.65
N ALA A 770 14.52 -12.16 9.32
CA ALA A 770 14.84 -11.75 7.97
C ALA A 770 15.77 -12.77 7.31
N HIS A 771 15.53 -13.05 6.03
CA HIS A 771 16.33 -14.03 5.29
C HIS A 771 17.83 -13.73 5.43
N ARG A 772 18.24 -12.48 5.23
CA ARG A 772 19.65 -12.02 5.27
C ARG A 772 20.31 -12.17 6.64
N VAL A 773 19.54 -12.17 7.73
CA VAL A 773 20.02 -12.30 9.11
C VAL A 773 19.97 -13.74 9.61
N SER A 774 19.04 -14.53 9.09
CA SER A 774 18.89 -15.92 9.49
C SER A 774 20.17 -16.71 9.20
N ASN A 775 20.55 -17.60 10.13
CA ASN A 775 21.74 -18.44 9.99
C ASN A 775 21.79 -19.24 8.66
N ASN A 776 20.62 -19.46 8.03
CA ASN A 776 20.50 -20.19 6.76
C ASN A 776 20.97 -19.37 5.54
N ALA A 777 20.98 -18.04 5.61
CA ALA A 777 21.53 -17.22 4.54
C ALA A 777 23.06 -17.08 4.61
N GLY A 778 23.68 -17.57 5.70
CA GLY A 778 25.13 -17.66 5.82
C GLY A 778 25.87 -16.32 5.88
N LYS A 779 25.19 -15.18 6.12
CA LYS A 779 25.83 -13.86 6.22
C LYS A 779 26.20 -13.45 7.65
N TRP A 780 25.40 -13.84 8.64
CA TRP A 780 25.60 -13.48 10.04
C TRP A 780 25.54 -14.71 10.94
N ASN A 781 26.45 -14.80 11.90
CA ASN A 781 26.34 -15.75 12.99
C ASN A 781 25.55 -15.12 14.15
N TYR A 782 24.66 -15.88 14.77
CA TYR A 782 23.74 -15.41 15.81
C TYR A 782 22.92 -14.19 15.41
N GLY A 783 22.61 -14.04 14.12
CA GLY A 783 21.95 -12.83 13.63
C GLY A 783 20.59 -12.61 14.30
N TYR A 784 19.81 -13.68 14.45
CA TYR A 784 18.53 -13.64 15.14
C TYR A 784 18.63 -13.05 16.56
N THR A 785 19.53 -13.59 17.39
CA THR A 785 19.67 -13.19 18.80
C THR A 785 20.30 -11.81 18.95
N THR A 786 21.18 -11.43 18.01
CA THR A 786 21.79 -10.09 17.99
C THR A 786 20.74 -9.02 17.70
N VAL A 787 19.91 -9.23 16.67
CA VAL A 787 18.78 -8.33 16.36
C VAL A 787 17.78 -8.31 17.52
N GLU A 788 17.43 -9.47 18.07
CA GLU A 788 16.52 -9.57 19.22
C GLU A 788 17.02 -8.79 20.43
N MET A 789 18.32 -8.82 20.72
CA MET A 789 18.90 -8.08 21.83
C MET A 789 18.69 -6.57 21.68
N ALA A 790 18.88 -6.01 20.48
CA ALA A 790 18.62 -4.59 20.20
C ALA A 790 17.11 -4.27 20.21
N SER A 791 16.31 -5.00 19.43
CA SER A 791 14.86 -4.75 19.26
C SER A 791 14.06 -4.89 20.56
N TYR A 792 14.50 -5.75 21.48
CA TYR A 792 13.81 -6.00 22.76
C TYR A 792 14.60 -5.44 23.96
N GLY A 793 15.51 -4.49 23.73
CA GLY A 793 16.35 -3.93 24.80
C GLY A 793 15.53 -3.28 25.92
N ILE A 794 14.59 -2.39 25.58
CA ILE A 794 13.72 -1.76 26.60
C ILE A 794 12.89 -2.80 27.35
N ARG A 795 12.37 -3.82 26.67
CA ARG A 795 11.63 -4.91 27.32
C ARG A 795 12.52 -5.68 28.29
N SER A 796 13.78 -5.89 27.94
CA SER A 796 14.75 -6.60 28.77
C SER A 796 15.16 -5.77 29.98
N ILE A 797 15.42 -4.48 29.79
CA ILE A 797 15.68 -3.50 30.86
C ILE A 797 14.48 -3.44 31.82
N HIS A 798 13.27 -3.28 31.29
CA HIS A 798 12.04 -3.30 32.08
C HIS A 798 11.94 -4.58 32.92
N LYS A 799 12.20 -5.76 32.33
CA LYS A 799 12.18 -7.02 33.08
C LYS A 799 13.22 -7.05 34.19
N LEU A 800 14.45 -6.60 33.94
CA LEU A 800 15.52 -6.56 34.94
C LEU A 800 15.18 -5.59 36.09
N CYS A 801 14.56 -4.46 35.77
CA CYS A 801 14.22 -3.41 36.74
C CYS A 801 12.92 -3.71 37.51
N ASN A 802 11.92 -4.30 36.86
CA ASN A 802 10.62 -4.60 37.46
C ASN A 802 10.50 -6.04 37.99
N VAL A 803 11.63 -6.73 38.22
CA VAL A 803 11.68 -7.82 39.21
C VAL A 803 11.53 -7.20 40.61
N SER A 804 10.35 -6.65 40.90
CA SER A 804 9.73 -6.88 42.19
C SER A 804 9.56 -8.39 42.33
N VAL A 805 9.44 -8.91 43.55
CA VAL A 805 9.21 -10.33 43.86
C VAL A 805 7.88 -10.78 43.26
N VAL A 806 7.83 -10.89 41.94
CA VAL A 806 6.83 -11.61 41.21
C VAL A 806 7.30 -13.03 41.37
N GLU A 807 6.72 -13.70 42.35
CA GLU A 807 6.91 -15.13 42.52
C GLU A 807 6.88 -15.81 41.13
N PRO A 808 7.75 -16.80 40.87
CA PRO A 808 7.92 -17.45 39.57
C PRO A 808 6.61 -17.85 38.85
N HIS A 809 5.51 -17.97 39.60
CA HIS A 809 4.18 -18.34 39.12
C HIS A 809 3.56 -17.37 38.09
N GLN A 810 3.92 -16.08 38.02
CA GLN A 810 3.30 -15.18 37.03
C GLN A 810 3.97 -15.20 35.65
N LEU A 811 5.23 -15.63 35.55
CA LEU A 811 5.92 -15.82 34.26
C LEU A 811 5.36 -17.01 33.47
N LEU A 812 4.71 -17.97 34.14
CA LEU A 812 4.04 -19.13 33.54
C LEU A 812 2.70 -18.81 32.87
N LYS A 813 2.18 -17.57 32.96
CA LYS A 813 0.91 -17.17 32.31
C LYS A 813 0.96 -17.11 30.77
N LYS A 814 2.11 -17.38 30.12
CA LYS A 814 2.28 -17.28 28.65
C LYS A 814 2.49 -18.63 27.90
N GLY A 815 2.07 -19.77 28.47
CA GLY A 815 2.46 -21.11 27.97
C GLY A 815 1.40 -22.04 27.34
N PHE A 816 0.31 -21.55 26.73
CA PHE A 816 -0.67 -22.46 26.06
C PHE A 816 -0.91 -22.12 24.61
N THR A 817 -0.69 -23.10 23.74
CA THR A 817 -1.19 -23.10 22.37
C THR A 817 -2.52 -23.89 22.35
N ILE A 818 -3.65 -23.21 22.47
CA ILE A 818 -4.97 -23.85 22.27
C ILE A 818 -5.16 -24.04 20.76
N GLN A 819 -5.17 -25.29 20.29
CA GLN A 819 -5.49 -25.61 18.91
C GLN A 819 -6.95 -26.05 18.80
N ILE A 820 -7.85 -25.12 18.47
CA ILE A 820 -9.21 -25.46 18.05
C ILE A 820 -9.12 -25.97 16.61
N PRO A 821 -9.45 -27.24 16.31
CA PRO A 821 -9.32 -27.77 14.97
C PRO A 821 -10.32 -27.08 14.03
N LYS A 822 -9.81 -26.29 13.08
CA LYS A 822 -10.55 -26.02 11.85
C LYS A 822 -10.26 -27.17 10.89
N GLU A 823 -11.08 -28.23 10.89
CA GLU A 823 -11.51 -28.99 9.70
C GLU A 823 -12.25 -30.31 10.02
N ASN A 824 -13.50 -30.40 9.54
CA ASN A 824 -13.99 -31.51 8.72
C ASN A 824 -14.32 -30.91 7.33
N PRO A 825 -14.35 -31.69 6.22
CA PRO A 825 -14.68 -31.14 4.91
C PRO A 825 -16.01 -30.37 5.01
N VAL A 826 -16.01 -29.12 4.53
CA VAL A 826 -17.21 -28.27 4.55
C VAL A 826 -18.35 -29.09 3.94
N PRO A 827 -19.45 -29.39 4.68
CA PRO A 827 -20.55 -30.14 4.13
C PRO A 827 -21.00 -29.42 2.86
N ARG A 828 -21.06 -30.14 1.75
CA ARG A 828 -21.56 -29.61 0.49
C ARG A 828 -23.07 -29.72 0.49
N CYS A 829 -23.74 -28.74 -0.07
CA CYS A 829 -25.19 -28.81 -0.27
C CYS A 829 -25.51 -30.02 -1.17
N PRO A 830 -26.45 -30.90 -0.81
CA PRO A 830 -26.82 -32.06 -1.63
C PRO A 830 -27.33 -31.66 -3.02
N ASP A 831 -27.99 -30.49 -3.11
CA ASP A 831 -28.68 -30.05 -4.32
C ASP A 831 -27.79 -29.29 -5.31
N CYS A 832 -26.67 -28.68 -4.85
CA CYS A 832 -25.79 -27.89 -5.73
C CYS A 832 -24.29 -28.15 -5.58
N ASP A 833 -23.88 -29.07 -4.70
CA ASP A 833 -22.49 -29.48 -4.44
C ASP A 833 -21.50 -28.35 -4.06
N ARG A 834 -21.99 -27.14 -3.74
CA ARG A 834 -21.16 -26.02 -3.26
C ARG A 834 -20.87 -26.15 -1.75
N PRO A 835 -19.73 -25.65 -1.25
CA PRO A 835 -19.48 -25.54 0.19
C PRO A 835 -20.61 -24.74 0.86
N LYS A 836 -21.19 -25.21 1.98
CA LYS A 836 -22.36 -24.58 2.64
C LYS A 836 -22.23 -23.05 2.87
N ALA A 837 -21.04 -22.54 3.15
CA ALA A 837 -20.79 -21.10 3.32
C ALA A 837 -20.95 -20.26 2.02
N GLN A 838 -21.09 -20.92 0.87
CA GLN A 838 -21.24 -20.33 -0.46
C GLN A 838 -22.52 -20.82 -1.15
N CYS A 839 -23.41 -21.52 -0.43
CA CYS A 839 -24.72 -21.89 -0.97
C CYS A 839 -25.67 -20.70 -0.85
N ILE A 840 -26.34 -20.37 -1.94
CA ILE A 840 -27.42 -19.37 -2.01
C ILE A 840 -28.79 -20.08 -1.96
N CYS A 841 -28.78 -21.42 -1.85
CA CYS A 841 -29.97 -22.23 -1.70
C CYS A 841 -30.68 -21.89 -0.39
N THR A 842 -31.96 -21.53 -0.47
CA THR A 842 -32.87 -21.47 0.68
C THR A 842 -32.87 -22.85 1.33
N CYS A 843 -32.31 -22.95 2.54
CA CYS A 843 -32.26 -24.20 3.28
C CYS A 843 -33.69 -24.70 3.49
N PRO A 844 -34.08 -25.90 3.01
CA PRO A 844 -35.46 -26.39 3.12
C PRO A 844 -35.95 -26.57 4.56
N VAL A 845 -35.05 -26.45 5.54
CA VAL A 845 -35.31 -26.65 6.97
C VAL A 845 -35.63 -25.35 7.71
N CYS A 846 -35.20 -24.18 7.20
CA CYS A 846 -35.49 -22.89 7.82
C CYS A 846 -36.08 -21.94 6.78
N GLY A 847 -37.34 -22.19 6.46
CA GLY A 847 -38.24 -21.14 5.99
C GLY A 847 -38.35 -20.04 7.06
N ASP A 848 -38.17 -18.80 6.61
CA ASP A 848 -38.82 -17.59 7.10
C ASP A 848 -39.23 -17.59 8.59
N GLY A 849 -38.27 -17.26 9.47
CA GLY A 849 -38.58 -16.62 10.75
C GLY A 849 -38.01 -17.23 12.03
N THR A 850 -37.26 -18.33 12.00
CA THR A 850 -36.61 -18.85 13.23
C THR A 850 -35.20 -18.27 13.43
N SER A 851 -34.88 -17.96 14.69
CA SER A 851 -33.60 -17.37 15.08
C SER A 851 -32.44 -18.28 14.67
N LYS A 852 -31.31 -17.71 14.25
CA LYS A 852 -30.11 -18.44 13.81
C LYS A 852 -29.58 -19.47 14.83
N ALA A 853 -29.98 -19.36 16.10
CA ALA A 853 -29.52 -20.19 17.21
C ALA A 853 -30.09 -21.62 17.21
N ASP A 854 -31.28 -21.85 16.62
CA ASP A 854 -32.00 -23.13 16.73
C ASP A 854 -31.95 -23.97 15.44
N CYS A 855 -31.20 -23.54 14.44
CA CYS A 855 -31.09 -24.27 13.17
C CYS A 855 -30.07 -25.41 13.28
N PRO A 856 -30.48 -26.69 13.09
CA PRO A 856 -29.58 -27.85 13.19
C PRO A 856 -28.46 -27.88 12.12
N GLY A 857 -28.47 -26.92 11.17
CA GLY A 857 -27.48 -26.81 10.10
C GLY A 857 -26.37 -25.78 10.32
N HIS A 858 -26.44 -24.94 11.37
CA HIS A 858 -25.41 -23.93 11.67
C HIS A 858 -24.36 -24.46 12.64
N ARG A 859 -23.15 -23.87 12.56
CA ARG A 859 -22.07 -24.15 13.52
C ARG A 859 -22.54 -23.70 14.90
N THR A 860 -22.63 -24.62 15.85
CA THR A 860 -22.70 -24.30 17.27
C THR A 860 -21.45 -23.50 17.63
N PRO A 861 -21.57 -22.32 18.24
CA PRO A 861 -20.42 -21.61 18.78
C PRO A 861 -19.78 -22.43 19.90
N ASP A 862 -18.48 -22.22 20.09
CA ASP A 862 -17.72 -22.88 21.16
C ASP A 862 -18.40 -22.55 22.50
N PHE A 863 -18.76 -23.58 23.28
CA PHE A 863 -19.46 -23.43 24.57
C PHE A 863 -18.58 -23.79 25.77
N VAL A 864 -17.29 -24.06 25.52
CA VAL A 864 -16.33 -24.51 26.51
C VAL A 864 -15.10 -23.60 26.50
N ASN A 865 -14.69 -23.15 27.68
CA ASN A 865 -13.47 -22.39 27.93
C ASN A 865 -12.45 -23.30 28.61
N VAL A 866 -11.18 -23.20 28.21
CA VAL A 866 -10.05 -23.75 28.96
C VAL A 866 -9.27 -22.58 29.52
N PRO A 867 -9.69 -21.97 30.65
CA PRO A 867 -8.88 -20.97 31.29
C PRO A 867 -7.55 -21.59 31.74
N THR A 868 -6.48 -20.86 31.42
CA THR A 868 -5.06 -21.10 31.68
C THR A 868 -4.70 -21.96 32.90
N TYR A 869 -3.62 -22.73 32.76
CA TYR A 869 -2.96 -23.56 33.77
C TYR A 869 -2.92 -23.01 35.18
N ARG A 870 -3.21 -23.91 36.12
CA ARG A 870 -3.10 -23.66 37.56
C ARG A 870 -1.69 -24.01 38.05
N PRO A 871 -1.18 -23.32 39.09
CA PRO A 871 0.15 -23.56 39.64
C PRO A 871 0.44 -25.01 40.06
N ASP A 872 -0.61 -25.78 40.32
CA ASP A 872 -0.56 -27.18 40.74
C ASP A 872 -0.38 -28.19 39.59
N GLY A 873 -0.25 -27.73 38.35
CA GLY A 873 -0.12 -28.63 37.20
C GLY A 873 -1.44 -29.03 36.57
N THR A 874 -2.56 -28.39 36.90
CA THR A 874 -3.90 -28.76 36.38
C THR A 874 -4.43 -27.77 35.35
N CYS A 875 -5.27 -28.27 34.44
CA CYS A 875 -6.08 -27.51 33.50
C CYS A 875 -7.53 -27.49 33.98
N ARG A 876 -8.19 -26.33 33.87
CA ARG A 876 -9.61 -26.17 34.21
C ARG A 876 -10.41 -26.00 32.92
N LEU A 877 -11.53 -26.70 32.83
CA LEU A 877 -12.53 -26.61 31.78
C LEU A 877 -13.82 -26.04 32.38
N THR A 878 -14.37 -24.99 31.81
CA THR A 878 -15.63 -24.37 32.24
C THR A 878 -16.50 -24.00 31.04
N ARG A 879 -17.73 -23.55 31.27
CA ARG A 879 -18.59 -22.97 30.23
C ARG A 879 -17.97 -21.72 29.59
N TYR A 880 -18.22 -21.51 28.29
CA TYR A 880 -17.90 -20.29 27.53
C TYR A 880 -19.16 -19.70 26.92
N GLY A 881 -19.47 -18.45 27.28
CA GLY A 881 -20.65 -17.74 26.80
C GLY A 881 -21.98 -18.35 27.26
N ASP A 882 -23.07 -17.96 26.60
CA ASP A 882 -24.44 -18.29 27.03
C ASP A 882 -24.95 -19.62 26.46
N PHE A 883 -24.12 -20.37 25.72
CA PHE A 883 -24.55 -21.63 25.11
C PHE A 883 -24.66 -22.75 26.15
N SER A 884 -25.74 -23.53 26.06
CA SER A 884 -25.96 -24.69 26.91
C SER A 884 -25.13 -25.88 26.43
N GLY A 885 -24.27 -26.38 27.31
CA GLY A 885 -23.46 -27.57 27.15
C GLY A 885 -24.14 -28.83 27.68
N ALA A 886 -25.20 -28.70 28.48
CA ALA A 886 -25.91 -29.82 29.08
C ALA A 886 -26.37 -30.87 28.03
N GLY A 887 -26.08 -32.13 28.31
CA GLY A 887 -26.34 -33.28 27.44
C GLY A 887 -25.28 -33.55 26.36
N ARG A 888 -24.26 -32.69 26.22
CA ARG A 888 -23.21 -32.87 25.20
C ARG A 888 -22.05 -33.70 25.71
N THR A 889 -21.47 -34.49 24.81
CA THR A 889 -20.21 -35.20 25.07
C THR A 889 -19.08 -34.50 24.32
N ILE A 890 -18.00 -34.19 25.04
CA ILE A 890 -16.78 -33.61 24.46
C ILE A 890 -15.59 -34.54 24.65
N ILE A 891 -14.64 -34.47 23.73
CA ILE A 891 -13.34 -35.13 23.81
C ILE A 891 -12.27 -34.05 23.95
N VAL A 892 -11.55 -34.07 25.06
CA VAL A 892 -10.38 -33.23 25.30
C VAL A 892 -9.13 -34.06 25.08
N ARG A 893 -8.28 -33.64 24.15
CA ARG A 893 -6.98 -34.26 23.85
C ARG A 893 -5.85 -33.40 24.42
N VAL A 894 -4.87 -34.05 25.02
CA VAL A 894 -3.73 -33.39 25.67
C VAL A 894 -2.40 -34.02 25.23
N ALA A 895 -1.42 -33.20 24.89
CA ALA A 895 -0.03 -33.59 24.59
C ALA A 895 0.95 -32.49 25.03
N TYR A 896 2.23 -32.81 25.27
CA TYR A 896 3.26 -31.77 25.49
C TYR A 896 3.50 -30.95 24.22
N ASP A 897 3.51 -29.62 24.35
CA ASP A 897 3.81 -28.71 23.24
C ASP A 897 5.26 -28.90 22.76
N ARG A 898 5.51 -28.62 21.48
CA ARG A 898 6.84 -28.70 20.87
C ARG A 898 7.11 -27.51 19.97
N SER A 899 8.35 -27.02 20.01
CA SER A 899 8.82 -25.95 19.13
C SER A 899 8.70 -26.23 17.62
N ARG A 900 8.60 -27.52 17.22
CA ARG A 900 8.37 -27.93 15.82
C ARG A 900 7.50 -29.20 15.72
N GLY A 901 6.54 -29.17 14.79
CA GLY A 901 5.66 -30.30 14.43
C GLY A 901 4.33 -30.31 15.21
N ASP A 902 3.37 -31.12 14.77
CA ASP A 902 2.10 -31.31 15.50
C ASP A 902 2.37 -32.07 16.82
N PRO A 903 2.10 -31.48 18.00
CA PRO A 903 2.29 -32.10 19.31
C PRO A 903 1.59 -33.45 19.44
N PHE A 904 0.37 -33.56 18.91
CA PHE A 904 -0.43 -34.78 18.97
C PHE A 904 0.16 -35.88 18.08
N ALA A 905 0.64 -35.53 16.88
CA ALA A 905 1.28 -36.49 15.98
C ALA A 905 2.61 -37.05 16.51
N ARG A 906 3.22 -36.38 17.49
CA ARG A 906 4.52 -36.75 18.04
C ARG A 906 4.45 -37.28 19.47
N TRP A 907 3.30 -37.21 20.15
CA TRP A 907 3.11 -37.74 21.50
C TRP A 907 3.58 -39.20 21.59
N GLN A 908 4.23 -39.54 22.71
CA GLN A 908 4.67 -40.90 23.03
C GLN A 908 4.05 -41.36 24.35
N PRO A 909 3.79 -42.67 24.54
CA PRO A 909 3.34 -43.19 25.83
C PRO A 909 4.27 -42.89 27.02
N LEU A 910 5.54 -42.55 26.76
CA LEU A 910 6.51 -42.13 27.77
C LEU A 910 6.37 -40.65 28.19
N ASP A 911 5.59 -39.85 27.46
CA ASP A 911 5.33 -38.46 27.83
C ASP A 911 4.42 -38.41 29.07
N PHE A 912 3.25 -39.04 28.95
CA PHE A 912 2.27 -39.35 30.00
C PHE A 912 1.16 -40.20 29.35
N ASP A 913 0.53 -41.10 30.10
CA ASP A 913 -0.57 -41.95 29.66
C ASP A 913 -1.83 -41.79 30.52
N GLN A 914 -2.86 -42.60 30.25
CA GLN A 914 -4.15 -42.53 30.95
C GLN A 914 -4.05 -42.79 32.46
N SER A 915 -3.01 -43.51 32.91
CA SER A 915 -2.77 -43.80 34.32
C SER A 915 -2.13 -42.63 35.06
N ASP A 916 -1.49 -41.72 34.33
CA ASP A 916 -0.93 -40.49 34.88
C ASP A 916 -2.00 -39.41 35.08
N ILE A 917 -3.10 -39.44 34.31
CA ILE A 917 -4.10 -38.38 34.32
C ILE A 917 -5.00 -38.45 35.56
N SER A 918 -5.03 -37.36 36.33
CA SER A 918 -6.02 -37.12 37.38
C SER A 918 -7.15 -36.25 36.83
N VAL A 919 -8.40 -36.56 37.20
CA VAL A 919 -9.56 -35.74 36.84
C VAL A 919 -10.47 -35.57 38.05
N ALA A 920 -10.88 -34.34 38.30
CA ALA A 920 -11.89 -33.96 39.26
C ALA A 920 -12.98 -33.17 38.54
N THR A 921 -14.25 -33.49 38.78
CA THR A 921 -15.39 -32.78 38.20
C THR A 921 -16.24 -32.15 39.29
N SER A 922 -16.90 -31.03 38.98
CA SER A 922 -17.97 -30.48 39.81
C SER A 922 -19.29 -31.24 39.60
N GLU A 923 -20.30 -30.93 40.41
CA GLU A 923 -21.70 -31.19 40.04
C GLU A 923 -21.93 -30.54 38.65
N GLY A 924 -22.36 -31.32 37.65
CA GLY A 924 -22.57 -30.84 36.28
C GLY A 924 -21.69 -31.44 35.19
N ALA A 925 -20.66 -32.24 35.51
CA ALA A 925 -19.95 -33.05 34.51
C ALA A 925 -19.49 -34.40 35.05
N SER A 926 -19.50 -35.41 34.17
CA SER A 926 -18.97 -36.74 34.45
C SER A 926 -17.94 -37.18 33.41
N VAL A 927 -16.84 -37.76 33.88
CA VAL A 927 -15.81 -38.32 33.00
C VAL A 927 -16.28 -39.70 32.55
N VAL A 928 -16.62 -39.82 31.26
CA VAL A 928 -17.07 -41.08 30.67
C VAL A 928 -15.89 -42.03 30.47
N ARG A 929 -14.76 -41.50 30.01
CA ARG A 929 -13.57 -42.30 29.69
C ARG A 929 -12.31 -41.45 29.67
N VAL A 930 -11.23 -41.98 30.25
CA VAL A 930 -9.85 -41.55 29.96
C VAL A 930 -9.20 -42.66 29.15
N SER A 931 -8.62 -42.34 28.00
CA SER A 931 -7.99 -43.34 27.15
C SER A 931 -6.74 -42.81 26.47
N THR A 932 -5.72 -43.66 26.38
CA THR A 932 -4.64 -43.47 25.41
C THR A 932 -5.01 -44.09 24.07
N PRO A 933 -4.74 -43.41 22.93
CA PRO A 933 -4.87 -43.99 21.61
C PRO A 933 -4.01 -45.25 21.53
N ASP A 934 -4.59 -46.37 21.08
CA ASP A 934 -3.83 -47.60 20.89
C ASP A 934 -2.82 -47.40 19.76
N THR A 935 -1.55 -47.20 20.13
CA THR A 935 -0.45 -46.99 19.17
C THR A 935 -0.06 -48.27 18.43
N ARG A 936 -0.64 -49.44 18.76
CA ARG A 936 -0.17 -50.75 18.29
C ARG A 936 -0.99 -51.41 17.20
N GLY A 937 -2.10 -50.84 16.75
CA GLY A 937 -2.83 -51.50 15.67
C GLY A 937 -4.03 -50.77 15.13
N GLU A 938 -3.81 -49.76 14.28
CA GLU A 938 -4.77 -49.41 13.24
C GLU A 938 -4.13 -48.52 12.15
N THR A 939 -4.72 -48.59 10.96
CA THR A 939 -4.15 -48.21 9.65
C THR A 939 -3.37 -46.89 9.55
N ARG A 940 -2.45 -46.86 8.56
CA ARG A 940 -1.52 -45.78 8.11
C ARG A 940 -2.10 -44.35 7.95
N TRP A 941 -3.39 -44.15 8.22
CA TRP A 941 -4.15 -42.91 8.00
C TRP A 941 -4.36 -42.03 9.24
N ASN A 942 -4.13 -42.52 10.47
CA ASN A 942 -4.37 -41.74 11.70
C ASN A 942 -3.10 -41.14 12.33
N LYS A 943 -2.24 -40.49 11.52
CA LYS A 943 -1.05 -39.77 12.03
C LYS A 943 -1.36 -38.53 12.90
N TYR A 944 -2.63 -38.19 13.10
CA TYR A 944 -3.07 -36.97 13.78
C TYR A 944 -3.77 -37.20 15.13
N THR A 945 -3.76 -38.44 15.65
CA THR A 945 -4.59 -38.84 16.81
C THR A 945 -3.82 -39.15 18.09
N GLY A 946 -2.52 -38.81 18.21
CA GLY A 946 -1.80 -39.03 19.48
C GLY A 946 -2.23 -38.06 20.58
N GLY A 947 -1.73 -38.27 21.81
CA GLY A 947 -2.15 -37.55 23.02
C GLY A 947 -3.18 -38.32 23.85
N VAL A 948 -3.26 -38.04 25.15
CA VAL A 948 -4.28 -38.65 26.03
C VAL A 948 -5.64 -38.01 25.76
N CYS A 949 -6.69 -38.81 25.68
CA CYS A 949 -8.06 -38.37 25.39
C CYS A 949 -8.95 -38.51 26.63
N LEU A 950 -9.64 -37.44 27.00
CA LEU A 950 -10.67 -37.39 28.04
C LEU A 950 -12.04 -37.22 27.36
N THR A 951 -12.92 -38.19 27.52
CA THR A 951 -14.33 -38.09 27.12
C THR A 951 -15.15 -37.65 28.33
N ILE A 952 -15.77 -36.47 28.23
CA ILE A 952 -16.52 -35.82 29.30
C ILE A 952 -17.96 -35.63 28.83
N LEU A 953 -18.92 -36.10 29.63
CA LEU A 953 -20.33 -35.78 29.48
C LEU A 953 -20.62 -34.54 30.34
N ILE A 954 -21.17 -33.51 29.71
CA ILE A 954 -21.63 -32.31 30.41
C ILE A 954 -23.09 -32.54 30.76
N GLU A 955 -23.38 -32.60 32.06
CA GLU A 955 -24.70 -32.91 32.61
C GLU A 955 -25.49 -31.64 32.90
N ASP A 956 -24.80 -30.56 33.27
CA ASP A 956 -25.35 -29.24 33.55
C ASP A 956 -24.45 -28.14 32.95
N ASP A 957 -25.00 -26.94 32.75
CA ASP A 957 -24.25 -25.80 32.21
C ASP A 957 -23.26 -25.20 33.22
N ASP A 958 -23.49 -25.37 34.52
CA ASP A 958 -22.60 -24.94 35.60
C ASP A 958 -21.47 -25.96 35.87
N PHE A 959 -20.94 -26.57 34.81
CA PHE A 959 -19.90 -27.57 34.93
C PHE A 959 -18.48 -26.99 35.08
N GLU A 960 -17.67 -27.72 35.85
CA GLU A 960 -16.24 -27.55 35.95
C GLU A 960 -15.55 -28.92 35.87
N VAL A 961 -14.55 -29.03 34.99
CA VAL A 961 -13.67 -30.21 34.94
C VAL A 961 -12.23 -29.77 35.12
N ILE A 962 -11.58 -30.28 36.16
CA ILE A 962 -10.17 -30.08 36.44
C ILE A 962 -9.45 -31.36 36.08
N PHE A 963 -8.49 -31.30 35.17
CA PHE A 963 -7.67 -32.46 34.81
C PHE A 963 -6.18 -32.11 34.88
N GLY A 964 -5.35 -33.06 35.29
CA GLY A 964 -3.93 -32.89 35.56
C GLY A 964 -3.17 -34.20 35.44
N GLY A 965 -1.99 -34.28 36.06
CA GLY A 965 -1.20 -35.51 36.15
C GLY A 965 0.00 -35.61 35.20
N TRP A 966 0.25 -34.58 34.40
CA TRP A 966 1.48 -34.40 33.64
C TRP A 966 2.52 -33.60 34.43
N ALA A 967 3.74 -33.48 33.88
CA ALA A 967 4.80 -32.71 34.49
C ALA A 967 4.45 -31.20 34.51
N PRO A 968 4.43 -30.53 35.68
CA PRO A 968 4.01 -29.13 35.81
C PRO A 968 4.93 -28.14 35.08
N ASN A 969 6.17 -28.54 34.78
CA ASN A 969 7.18 -27.69 34.14
C ASN A 969 7.25 -27.87 32.61
N ARG A 970 6.21 -28.40 31.97
CA ARG A 970 6.17 -28.56 30.50
C ARG A 970 4.92 -27.92 29.91
N ASP A 971 5.11 -27.19 28.82
CA ASP A 971 4.01 -26.60 28.05
C ASP A 971 3.11 -27.70 27.46
N LEU A 972 1.80 -27.42 27.37
CA LEU A 972 0.81 -28.35 26.82
C LEU A 972 0.09 -27.76 25.61
N SER A 973 -0.26 -28.67 24.71
CA SER A 973 -1.26 -28.46 23.67
C SER A 973 -2.54 -29.19 24.02
N VAL A 974 -3.65 -28.44 24.01
CA VAL A 974 -5.00 -28.96 24.28
C VAL A 974 -5.87 -28.78 23.03
N ARG A 975 -6.60 -29.83 22.66
CA ARG A 975 -7.54 -29.85 21.53
C ARG A 975 -8.88 -30.39 22.00
N ILE A 976 -9.97 -29.69 21.67
CA ILE A 976 -11.34 -30.08 22.08
C ILE A 976 -12.14 -30.44 20.83
N GLU A 977 -12.85 -31.57 20.89
CA GLU A 977 -13.71 -32.10 19.83
C GLU A 977 -15.09 -32.39 20.43
N GLU A 978 -16.17 -31.86 19.83
CA GLU A 978 -17.54 -32.24 20.22
C GLU A 978 -17.91 -33.57 19.56
N VAL A 979 -18.43 -34.51 20.35
CA VAL A 979 -18.98 -35.77 19.83
C VAL A 979 -20.46 -35.53 19.58
N MET A 980 -20.86 -35.48 18.31
CA MET A 980 -22.28 -35.50 17.97
C MET A 980 -22.86 -36.82 18.47
N SER A 981 -23.79 -36.73 19.43
CA SER A 981 -24.55 -37.85 19.97
C SER A 981 -25.36 -38.58 18.92
#